data_AF-A0A837HV23-F1
#
_entry.id   AF-A0A837HV23-F1
#
_cell.length_a   1.000
_cell.length_b   1.000
_cell.length_c   1.000
_cell.angle_alpha   90.00
_cell.angle_beta   90.00
_cell.angle_gamma   90.00
#
_symmetry.space_group_name_H-M   'P 1'
#
loop_
_entity.id
_entity.type
_entity.pdbx_description
1 polymer ?
#
loop_
_entity_poly.entity_id
_entity_poly.type
_entity_poly.pdbx_seq_one_letter_code
_entity_poly.pdbx_strand_id
1 'polypeptide(L)'
;MEKMLTNFLKFFEKLFNLFLHAFFVSMVVYFAWPILSLYWNQKPAVGIDLFLSVDFVTYIHNHFNWPWASWKYIWYGGTPLAQTYPLLHFYLMQPLLHWFSAVAAVQVYVLASYVLFFVSSYLLFYSLSRSRPFSALLVIACAYSFNLWSQLYWAGSIPYTATLFLLPLSLFLVHRGYESGNKQSFSPNKKYLYFSALLTGTFILGHPQSFIGYTVPLTTIFILFFWDKKTKIFHWGKIFTLFIYGLIVLAVGFPMVGTGLVIFKGFVNIINSLFAGVSTVSQEGVADSAAATSGTLNPVERMGDIYTRSNPLLFWALGISFAIALITLVLVVIVRRRFSHNMKLLLPFSLMFAYTVIFIFSFAKGLNPIAGGWYRVFWPTMTVLGSLAAVLWRTATNNLEIIIEDFLGKSFTVRVPLAILTGFIGLAVFFVGNDFLQTTYLSFQKETLGLVSESSAFPTVLSLDLGKDQWPQKLPKLTPDWINPNDMSYRLYDMDATVNIWWSSVFKLPLARGYLDAAPTGPDSENYSGWQYLQNITFSKNEVVERYDYTVDQARAMAVFFIDWHAIKYWEGAPVYGRNYASAPSSYIGEDKDLISQSESVFAKRPARYFQIEGRGWDIPESDQELKYYEVNEALTSPIYMGSNAPSILVIGDRIGQDTVMRDLGLLNINSRRGIIVQWNEPIDKLGKDDIANFDVVFAYRYKYNSYGKAFRRLEDYVKDGGKLFIDTGTEQKESTSDNLPDVFPFEQSERKPLGKDWDWKITESEIGKGVKFEAFSEPMYDEAPWSFSYPTGALDQGTEVIAQNHSHPILAAQTIGKGKVIWSGMNFFGHVQRFKNDEEIKLLKNILFNFADFSQDKNVKVSYQRPQAEKVIIRGKAS
;
A
#
# COMPACT_ATOMS: atom_id res chain seq x y z
N MET A 1 43.40 -4.74 -49.43
CA MET A 1 43.22 -6.14 -49.01
C MET A 1 43.44 -6.32 -47.52
N GLU A 2 44.60 -5.92 -47.00
CA GLU A 2 44.99 -6.08 -45.59
C GLU A 2 44.02 -5.43 -44.58
N LYS A 3 43.63 -4.15 -44.77
CA LYS A 3 42.63 -3.46 -43.94
C LYS A 3 41.26 -4.14 -43.95
N MET A 4 40.90 -4.79 -45.06
CA MET A 4 39.63 -5.53 -45.21
C MET A 4 39.70 -6.85 -44.43
N LEU A 5 40.81 -7.58 -44.54
CA LEU A 5 41.08 -8.80 -43.77
C LEU A 5 41.15 -8.51 -42.27
N THR A 6 41.79 -7.41 -41.84
CA THR A 6 41.84 -7.01 -40.42
C THR A 6 40.45 -6.65 -39.89
N ASN A 7 39.63 -5.95 -40.66
CA ASN A 7 38.25 -5.63 -40.26
C ASN A 7 37.37 -6.88 -40.21
N PHE A 8 37.55 -7.81 -41.15
CA PHE A 8 36.88 -9.10 -41.18
C PHE A 8 37.25 -9.96 -39.97
N LEU A 9 38.55 -10.10 -39.65
CA LEU A 9 39.01 -10.82 -38.45
C LEU A 9 38.49 -10.20 -37.16
N LYS A 10 38.49 -8.87 -37.03
CA LYS A 10 37.91 -8.16 -35.88
C LYS A 10 36.40 -8.35 -35.76
N PHE A 11 35.69 -8.47 -36.89
CA PHE A 11 34.27 -8.78 -36.91
C PHE A 11 34.01 -10.20 -36.40
N PHE A 12 34.75 -11.20 -36.92
CA PHE A 12 34.66 -12.59 -36.46
C PHE A 12 35.01 -12.74 -34.97
N GLU A 13 36.04 -12.05 -34.49
CA GLU A 13 36.41 -12.04 -33.06
C GLU A 13 35.26 -11.51 -32.19
N LYS A 14 34.62 -10.41 -32.61
CA LYS A 14 33.45 -9.86 -31.88
C LYS A 14 32.26 -10.81 -31.91
N LEU A 15 31.99 -11.42 -33.07
CA LEU A 15 30.89 -12.37 -33.24
C LEU A 15 31.12 -13.62 -32.39
N PHE A 16 32.33 -14.17 -32.38
CA PHE A 16 32.71 -15.30 -31.54
C PHE A 16 32.61 -14.96 -30.04
N ASN A 17 33.05 -13.76 -29.63
CA ASN A 17 32.88 -13.31 -28.25
C ASN A 17 31.40 -13.18 -27.85
N LEU A 18 30.54 -12.68 -28.76
CA LEU A 18 29.10 -12.61 -28.53
C LEU A 18 28.49 -14.01 -28.39
N PHE A 19 28.87 -14.94 -29.27
CA PHE A 19 28.46 -16.34 -29.17
C PHE A 19 28.85 -16.96 -27.83
N LEU A 20 30.09 -16.74 -27.35
CA LEU A 20 30.50 -17.23 -26.04
C LEU A 20 29.67 -16.63 -24.90
N HIS A 21 29.33 -15.35 -24.95
CA HIS A 21 28.43 -14.75 -23.95
C HIS A 21 27.04 -15.39 -23.99
N ALA A 22 26.46 -15.56 -25.18
CA ALA A 22 25.17 -16.22 -25.36
C ALA A 22 25.21 -17.65 -24.79
N PHE A 23 26.25 -18.43 -25.11
CA PHE A 23 26.44 -19.78 -24.59
C PHE A 23 26.42 -19.84 -23.05
N PHE A 24 27.24 -19.01 -22.37
CA PHE A 24 27.28 -19.03 -20.90
C PHE A 24 25.99 -18.50 -20.26
N VAL A 25 25.32 -17.53 -20.88
CA VAL A 25 23.99 -17.09 -20.43
C VAL A 25 22.96 -18.20 -20.58
N SER A 26 22.97 -18.93 -21.71
CA SER A 26 22.11 -20.10 -21.91
C SER A 26 22.40 -21.20 -20.89
N MET A 27 23.66 -21.44 -20.53
CA MET A 27 24.01 -22.36 -19.44
C MET A 27 23.42 -21.91 -18.10
N VAL A 28 23.53 -20.62 -17.76
CA VAL A 28 22.93 -20.09 -16.52
C VAL A 28 21.43 -20.35 -16.48
N VAL A 29 20.72 -20.05 -17.59
CA VAL A 29 19.27 -20.30 -17.67
C VAL A 29 18.95 -21.79 -17.59
N TYR A 30 19.72 -22.64 -18.28
CA TYR A 30 19.57 -24.09 -18.25
C TYR A 30 19.70 -24.64 -16.82
N PHE A 31 20.72 -24.23 -16.07
CA PHE A 31 20.92 -24.67 -14.69
C PHE A 31 19.95 -24.02 -13.70
N ALA A 32 19.43 -22.82 -13.97
CA ALA A 32 18.37 -22.20 -13.15
C ALA A 32 16.98 -22.77 -13.46
N TRP A 33 16.80 -23.45 -14.61
CA TRP A 33 15.51 -23.95 -15.07
C TRP A 33 14.78 -24.85 -14.05
N PRO A 34 15.43 -25.79 -13.34
CA PRO A 34 14.74 -26.63 -12.35
C PRO A 34 14.02 -25.84 -11.24
N ILE A 35 14.50 -24.63 -10.92
CA ILE A 35 13.89 -23.74 -9.94
C ILE A 35 12.78 -22.91 -10.59
N LEU A 36 13.03 -22.35 -11.78
CA LEU A 36 12.02 -21.61 -12.54
C LEU A 36 10.80 -22.48 -12.87
N SER A 37 11.03 -23.72 -13.31
CA SER A 37 9.98 -24.69 -13.62
C SER A 37 9.21 -25.12 -12.38
N LEU A 38 9.84 -25.11 -11.20
CA LEU A 38 9.17 -25.43 -9.95
C LEU A 38 8.07 -24.41 -9.64
N TYR A 39 8.34 -23.11 -9.83
CA TYR A 39 7.32 -22.07 -9.65
C TYR A 39 6.25 -22.10 -10.76
N TRP A 40 6.66 -22.32 -12.02
CA TRP A 40 5.73 -22.40 -13.15
C TRP A 40 4.74 -23.58 -13.02
N ASN A 41 5.24 -24.75 -12.65
CA ASN A 41 4.43 -25.96 -12.55
C ASN A 41 3.63 -26.07 -11.24
N GLN A 42 3.83 -25.15 -10.29
CA GLN A 42 3.11 -25.14 -9.03
C GLN A 42 1.63 -24.83 -9.26
N LYS A 43 0.77 -25.79 -8.93
CA LYS A 43 -0.68 -25.68 -9.06
C LYS A 43 -1.37 -25.98 -7.73
N PRO A 44 -2.26 -25.10 -7.24
CA PRO A 44 -2.50 -23.72 -7.70
C PRO A 44 -1.26 -22.82 -7.52
N ALA A 45 -1.23 -21.67 -8.22
CA ALA A 45 -0.17 -20.68 -8.10
C ALA A 45 -0.05 -20.14 -6.65
N VAL A 46 1.18 -19.83 -6.24
CA VAL A 46 1.53 -19.54 -4.83
C VAL A 46 2.11 -18.15 -4.61
N GLY A 47 2.05 -17.70 -3.36
CA GLY A 47 2.48 -16.39 -2.88
C GLY A 47 1.28 -15.54 -2.44
N ILE A 48 1.30 -15.07 -1.18
CA ILE A 48 0.18 -14.36 -0.54
C ILE A 48 -0.41 -13.26 -1.45
N ASP A 49 0.41 -12.28 -1.83
CA ASP A 49 0.02 -11.09 -2.61
C ASP A 49 -0.06 -11.32 -4.13
N LEU A 50 0.03 -12.58 -4.61
CA LEU A 50 -0.04 -12.89 -6.05
C LEU A 50 -1.28 -12.27 -6.69
N PHE A 51 -2.43 -12.44 -6.05
CA PHE A 51 -3.72 -12.03 -6.60
C PHE A 51 -3.91 -10.53 -6.69
N LEU A 52 -3.23 -9.75 -5.86
CA LEU A 52 -3.20 -8.31 -6.02
C LEU A 52 -2.68 -7.93 -7.41
N SER A 53 -1.66 -8.65 -7.90
CA SER A 53 -1.09 -8.40 -9.23
C SER A 53 -2.05 -8.85 -10.33
N VAL A 54 -2.73 -9.98 -10.15
CA VAL A 54 -3.75 -10.48 -11.09
C VAL A 54 -4.91 -9.49 -11.21
N ASP A 55 -5.38 -8.95 -10.08
CA ASP A 55 -6.45 -7.97 -10.02
C ASP A 55 -6.10 -6.69 -10.78
N PHE A 56 -4.93 -6.09 -10.50
CA PHE A 56 -4.49 -4.90 -11.21
C PHE A 56 -4.24 -5.12 -12.70
N VAL A 57 -3.65 -6.24 -13.08
CA VAL A 57 -3.41 -6.58 -14.49
C VAL A 57 -4.73 -6.70 -15.24
N THR A 58 -5.72 -7.35 -14.64
CA THR A 58 -7.06 -7.54 -15.23
C THR A 58 -7.83 -6.23 -15.28
N TYR A 59 -7.76 -5.42 -14.22
CA TYR A 59 -8.37 -4.10 -14.18
C TYR A 59 -7.81 -3.18 -15.28
N ILE A 60 -6.48 -3.07 -15.39
CA ILE A 60 -5.83 -2.25 -16.44
C ILE A 60 -6.16 -2.78 -17.83
N HIS A 61 -6.27 -4.09 -18.02
CA HIS A 61 -6.66 -4.66 -19.32
C HIS A 61 -8.06 -4.20 -19.75
N ASN A 62 -9.02 -4.25 -18.82
CA ASN A 62 -10.41 -3.88 -19.09
C ASN A 62 -10.62 -2.35 -19.17
N HIS A 63 -9.71 -1.57 -18.57
CA HIS A 63 -9.81 -0.11 -18.45
C HIS A 63 -8.50 0.59 -18.84
N PHE A 64 -7.90 0.17 -19.95
CA PHE A 64 -6.57 0.64 -20.34
C PHE A 64 -6.58 2.15 -20.61
N ASN A 65 -5.93 2.89 -19.70
CA ASN A 65 -5.71 4.33 -19.82
C ASN A 65 -4.44 4.70 -19.06
N TRP A 66 -3.92 5.92 -19.24
CA TRP A 66 -2.77 6.39 -18.48
C TRP A 66 -3.11 6.59 -17.00
N PRO A 67 -2.19 6.32 -16.04
CA PRO A 67 -2.49 6.37 -14.61
C PRO A 67 -3.13 7.69 -14.14
N TRP A 68 -2.69 8.83 -14.69
CA TRP A 68 -3.19 10.17 -14.34
C TRP A 68 -4.57 10.51 -14.95
N ALA A 69 -5.07 9.68 -15.87
CA ALA A 69 -6.36 9.86 -16.55
C ALA A 69 -7.36 8.74 -16.24
N SER A 70 -7.01 7.82 -15.33
CA SER A 70 -7.81 6.62 -15.02
C SER A 70 -8.37 6.66 -13.60
N TRP A 71 -9.58 6.13 -13.42
CA TRP A 71 -10.27 6.07 -12.14
C TRP A 71 -10.65 4.63 -11.74
N LYS A 72 -10.02 4.13 -10.68
CA LYS A 72 -10.28 2.80 -10.11
C LYS A 72 -11.57 2.81 -9.29
N TYR A 73 -12.69 2.53 -9.93
CA TYR A 73 -14.03 2.54 -9.30
C TYR A 73 -14.43 1.25 -8.58
N ILE A 74 -13.69 0.16 -8.79
CA ILE A 74 -14.02 -1.19 -8.33
C ILE A 74 -13.90 -1.34 -6.80
N TRP A 75 -13.10 -0.49 -6.18
CA TRP A 75 -12.93 -0.40 -4.73
C TRP A 75 -13.68 0.83 -4.17
N TYR A 76 -13.84 0.92 -2.85
CA TYR A 76 -14.78 1.87 -2.23
C TYR A 76 -14.49 3.34 -2.60
N GLY A 77 -15.55 4.13 -2.85
CA GLY A 77 -15.47 5.53 -3.31
C GLY A 77 -14.85 5.76 -4.70
N GLY A 78 -14.05 4.79 -5.16
CA GLY A 78 -13.13 4.91 -6.26
C GLY A 78 -11.93 5.81 -5.93
N THR A 79 -10.80 5.57 -6.57
CA THR A 79 -9.60 6.41 -6.42
C THR A 79 -8.93 6.66 -7.78
N PRO A 80 -8.24 7.80 -7.98
CA PRO A 80 -7.41 7.96 -9.17
C PRO A 80 -6.38 6.84 -9.23
N LEU A 81 -6.22 6.21 -10.39
CA LEU A 81 -5.27 5.11 -10.54
C LEU A 81 -3.84 5.57 -10.22
N ALA A 82 -3.48 6.82 -10.51
CA ALA A 82 -2.20 7.43 -10.13
C ALA A 82 -1.89 7.44 -8.62
N GLN A 83 -2.90 7.30 -7.75
CA GLN A 83 -2.68 7.15 -6.31
C GLN A 83 -2.38 5.70 -5.91
N THR A 84 -2.64 4.75 -6.80
CA THR A 84 -2.28 3.35 -6.62
C THR A 84 -0.79 3.16 -6.91
N TYR A 85 -0.16 2.37 -6.06
CA TYR A 85 1.27 2.06 -6.15
C TYR A 85 1.49 0.58 -5.76
N PRO A 86 2.42 -0.15 -6.40
CA PRO A 86 3.13 0.16 -7.66
C PRO A 86 2.27 -0.04 -8.92
N LEU A 87 2.68 0.52 -10.07
CA LEU A 87 1.94 0.37 -11.35
C LEU A 87 2.79 -0.07 -12.54
N LEU A 88 4.08 0.26 -12.59
CA LEU A 88 4.92 0.03 -13.78
C LEU A 88 4.83 -1.42 -14.27
N HIS A 89 5.00 -2.38 -13.36
CA HIS A 89 5.03 -3.79 -13.73
C HIS A 89 3.68 -4.29 -14.27
N PHE A 90 2.55 -3.74 -13.79
CA PHE A 90 1.23 -4.15 -14.28
C PHE A 90 0.94 -3.68 -15.71
N TYR A 91 1.47 -2.52 -16.10
CA TYR A 91 1.44 -2.07 -17.51
C TYR A 91 2.37 -2.91 -18.39
N LEU A 92 3.56 -3.28 -17.90
CA LEU A 92 4.50 -4.11 -18.64
C LEU A 92 4.00 -5.56 -18.83
N MET A 93 3.08 -6.03 -17.98
CA MET A 93 2.42 -7.34 -18.12
C MET A 93 1.34 -7.36 -19.20
N GLN A 94 0.78 -6.22 -19.61
CA GLN A 94 -0.37 -6.16 -20.53
C GLN A 94 -0.19 -6.93 -21.85
N PRO A 95 0.97 -6.87 -22.53
CA PRO A 95 1.18 -7.65 -23.75
C PRO A 95 1.09 -9.16 -23.54
N LEU A 96 1.41 -9.67 -22.34
CA LEU A 96 1.40 -11.11 -22.04
C LEU A 96 -0.01 -11.70 -22.03
N LEU A 97 -1.04 -10.89 -21.75
CA LEU A 97 -2.44 -11.30 -21.82
C LEU A 97 -2.87 -11.70 -23.23
N HIS A 98 -2.08 -11.40 -24.27
CA HIS A 98 -2.33 -11.90 -25.61
C HIS A 98 -2.13 -13.42 -25.70
N TRP A 99 -1.21 -14.01 -24.92
CA TRP A 99 -0.86 -15.43 -24.98
C TRP A 99 -1.27 -16.22 -23.74
N PHE A 100 -1.41 -15.56 -22.59
CA PHE A 100 -1.60 -16.20 -21.29
C PHE A 100 -2.88 -15.69 -20.60
N SER A 101 -3.41 -16.50 -19.67
CA SER A 101 -4.40 -16.02 -18.69
C SER A 101 -3.77 -14.98 -17.77
N ALA A 102 -4.56 -14.24 -17.00
CA ALA A 102 -4.03 -13.24 -16.07
C ALA A 102 -3.07 -13.85 -15.03
N VAL A 103 -3.41 -15.02 -14.48
CA VAL A 103 -2.56 -15.76 -13.54
C VAL A 103 -1.23 -16.18 -14.20
N ALA A 104 -1.27 -16.85 -15.36
CA ALA A 104 -0.05 -17.21 -16.08
C ALA A 104 0.77 -16.01 -16.53
N ALA A 105 0.14 -14.92 -16.97
CA ALA A 105 0.84 -13.71 -17.40
C ALA A 105 1.68 -13.14 -16.25
N VAL A 106 1.14 -13.11 -15.03
CA VAL A 106 1.87 -12.70 -13.82
C VAL A 106 3.03 -13.66 -13.53
N GLN A 107 2.82 -14.98 -13.59
CA GLN A 107 3.87 -15.98 -13.38
C GLN A 107 4.99 -15.88 -14.42
N VAL A 108 4.66 -15.82 -15.71
CA VAL A 108 5.63 -15.69 -16.81
C VAL A 108 6.43 -14.40 -16.66
N TYR A 109 5.77 -13.29 -16.33
CA TYR A 109 6.44 -12.01 -16.15
C TYR A 109 7.46 -12.04 -15.02
N VAL A 110 7.09 -12.58 -13.85
CA VAL A 110 8.02 -12.64 -12.72
C VAL A 110 9.18 -13.60 -13.00
N LEU A 111 8.95 -14.71 -13.69
CA LEU A 111 10.02 -15.62 -14.12
C LEU A 111 10.96 -14.97 -15.14
N ALA A 112 10.41 -14.23 -16.11
CA ALA A 112 11.21 -13.45 -17.06
C ALA A 112 12.08 -12.40 -16.36
N SER A 113 11.56 -11.76 -15.31
CA SER A 113 12.32 -10.81 -14.49
C SER A 113 13.50 -11.46 -13.75
N TYR A 114 13.36 -12.70 -13.29
CA TYR A 114 14.49 -13.46 -12.73
C TYR A 114 15.53 -13.82 -13.78
N VAL A 115 15.11 -14.19 -14.99
CA VAL A 115 16.05 -14.39 -16.11
C VAL A 115 16.83 -13.09 -16.38
N LEU A 116 16.17 -11.93 -16.37
CA LEU A 116 16.84 -10.64 -16.45
C LEU A 116 17.80 -10.38 -15.29
N PHE A 117 17.46 -10.79 -14.07
CA PHE A 117 18.34 -10.71 -12.90
C PHE A 117 19.60 -11.55 -13.10
N PHE A 118 19.46 -12.78 -13.61
CA PHE A 118 20.59 -13.67 -13.90
C PHE A 118 21.49 -13.11 -15.00
N VAL A 119 20.92 -12.61 -16.10
CA VAL A 119 21.67 -11.97 -17.19
C VAL A 119 22.42 -10.73 -16.68
N SER A 120 21.74 -9.88 -15.92
CA SER A 120 22.33 -8.64 -15.38
C SER A 120 23.46 -8.93 -14.39
N SER A 121 23.28 -9.92 -13.53
CA SER A 121 24.31 -10.40 -12.60
C SER A 121 25.50 -11.00 -13.33
N TYR A 122 25.26 -11.79 -14.39
CA TYR A 122 26.32 -12.34 -15.24
C TYR A 122 27.15 -11.22 -15.88
N LEU A 123 26.50 -10.18 -16.42
CA LEU A 123 27.18 -9.03 -17.02
C LEU A 123 28.02 -8.27 -16.01
N LEU A 124 27.47 -8.02 -14.80
CA LEU A 124 28.21 -7.41 -13.70
C LEU A 124 29.43 -8.25 -13.33
N PHE A 125 29.23 -9.51 -12.97
CA PHE A 125 30.31 -10.40 -12.53
C PHE A 125 31.36 -10.59 -13.61
N TYR A 126 30.98 -10.68 -14.89
CA TYR A 126 31.93 -10.81 -16.00
C TYR A 126 32.74 -9.54 -16.19
N SER A 127 32.11 -8.37 -16.07
CA SER A 127 32.80 -7.09 -16.21
C SER A 127 33.91 -6.95 -15.15
N LEU A 128 33.68 -7.50 -13.95
CA LEU A 128 34.62 -7.51 -12.83
C LEU A 128 35.66 -8.64 -12.95
N SER A 129 35.23 -9.89 -13.18
CA SER A 129 36.08 -11.09 -13.16
C SER A 129 36.90 -11.29 -14.44
N ARG A 130 36.36 -10.85 -15.59
CA ARG A 130 36.80 -11.20 -16.95
C ARG A 130 36.82 -12.70 -17.26
N SER A 131 36.11 -13.50 -16.47
CA SER A 131 35.96 -14.94 -16.65
C SER A 131 34.49 -15.30 -16.85
N ARG A 132 34.14 -15.70 -18.08
CA ARG A 132 32.78 -16.13 -18.41
C ARG A 132 32.30 -17.32 -17.56
N PRO A 133 33.05 -18.43 -17.41
CA PRO A 133 32.58 -19.55 -16.61
C PRO A 133 32.47 -19.22 -15.12
N PHE A 134 33.41 -18.46 -14.56
CA PHE A 134 33.34 -18.06 -13.16
C PHE A 134 32.13 -17.16 -12.89
N SER A 135 31.83 -16.24 -13.80
CA SER A 135 30.64 -15.41 -13.71
C SER A 135 29.35 -16.21 -13.84
N ALA A 136 29.29 -17.20 -14.74
CA ALA A 136 28.14 -18.11 -14.82
C ALA A 136 27.97 -18.92 -13.51
N LEU A 137 29.06 -19.41 -12.91
CA LEU A 137 29.05 -20.17 -11.66
C LEU A 137 28.46 -19.33 -10.51
N LEU A 138 28.90 -18.07 -10.38
CA LEU A 138 28.39 -17.16 -9.36
C LEU A 138 26.88 -16.92 -9.52
N VAL A 139 26.40 -16.73 -10.76
CA VAL A 139 24.96 -16.54 -11.00
C VAL A 139 24.15 -17.80 -10.72
N ILE A 140 24.65 -18.98 -11.07
CA ILE A 140 24.00 -20.25 -10.73
C ILE A 140 23.92 -20.40 -9.21
N ALA A 141 24.99 -20.07 -8.49
CA ALA A 141 24.95 -20.07 -7.03
C ALA A 141 23.93 -19.06 -6.46
N CYS A 142 23.78 -17.87 -7.06
CA CYS A 142 22.69 -16.95 -6.72
C CYS A 142 21.31 -17.56 -6.99
N ALA A 143 21.11 -18.22 -8.13
CA ALA A 143 19.83 -18.83 -8.50
C ALA A 143 19.40 -19.92 -7.52
N TYR A 144 20.35 -20.64 -6.92
CA TYR A 144 20.08 -21.68 -5.91
C TYR A 144 20.07 -21.16 -4.47
N SER A 145 20.12 -19.84 -4.25
CA SER A 145 20.06 -19.23 -2.92
C SER A 145 18.59 -18.90 -2.59
N PHE A 146 18.01 -19.53 -1.56
CA PHE A 146 16.61 -19.30 -1.18
C PHE A 146 16.30 -17.84 -0.84
N ASN A 147 17.28 -17.11 -0.30
CA ASN A 147 17.20 -15.66 -0.06
C ASN A 147 16.85 -14.81 -1.30
N LEU A 148 16.99 -15.36 -2.52
CA LEU A 148 16.58 -14.70 -3.75
C LEU A 148 15.10 -14.94 -4.09
N TRP A 149 14.43 -15.93 -3.48
CA TRP A 149 13.11 -16.43 -3.87
C TRP A 149 12.03 -16.25 -2.80
N SER A 150 12.40 -15.97 -1.56
CA SER A 150 11.46 -15.85 -0.43
C SER A 150 10.33 -14.85 -0.68
N GLN A 151 10.62 -13.70 -1.29
CA GLN A 151 9.62 -12.70 -1.65
C GLN A 151 8.63 -13.15 -2.74
N LEU A 152 8.96 -14.20 -3.50
CA LEU A 152 8.06 -14.77 -4.50
C LEU A 152 7.21 -15.89 -3.88
N TYR A 153 7.86 -16.94 -3.34
CA TYR A 153 7.16 -18.15 -2.87
C TYR A 153 6.35 -17.96 -1.59
N TRP A 154 6.81 -17.11 -0.67
CA TRP A 154 6.07 -16.81 0.55
C TRP A 154 5.13 -15.62 0.31
N ALA A 155 5.68 -14.45 0.01
CA ALA A 155 4.88 -13.22 -0.04
C ALA A 155 4.07 -13.02 -1.33
N GLY A 156 4.47 -13.57 -2.47
CA GLY A 156 3.83 -13.21 -3.74
C GLY A 156 4.03 -11.73 -4.13
N SER A 157 5.09 -11.07 -3.66
CA SER A 157 5.33 -9.64 -3.89
C SER A 157 5.87 -9.38 -5.31
N ILE A 158 5.03 -9.58 -6.33
CA ILE A 158 5.44 -9.58 -7.74
C ILE A 158 6.16 -8.30 -8.17
N PRO A 159 5.66 -7.07 -7.88
CA PRO A 159 6.35 -5.86 -8.32
C PRO A 159 7.73 -5.69 -7.68
N TYR A 160 7.87 -6.06 -6.40
CA TYR A 160 9.15 -6.05 -5.70
C TYR A 160 10.14 -7.00 -6.37
N THR A 161 9.70 -8.25 -6.60
CA THR A 161 10.51 -9.28 -7.25
C THR A 161 10.90 -8.90 -8.69
N ALA A 162 9.97 -8.32 -9.44
CA ALA A 162 10.22 -7.90 -10.81
C ALA A 162 11.18 -6.70 -10.93
N THR A 163 11.45 -6.00 -9.83
CA THR A 163 12.37 -4.86 -9.79
C THR A 163 13.84 -5.29 -9.57
N LEU A 164 14.09 -6.50 -9.03
CA LEU A 164 15.40 -6.90 -8.49
C LEU A 164 16.54 -6.85 -9.52
N PHE A 165 16.27 -7.19 -10.78
CA PHE A 165 17.28 -7.24 -11.84
C PHE A 165 17.96 -5.90 -12.11
N LEU A 166 17.28 -4.81 -11.79
CA LEU A 166 17.79 -3.48 -12.07
C LEU A 166 19.01 -3.15 -11.19
N LEU A 167 19.22 -3.80 -10.03
CA LEU A 167 20.38 -3.53 -9.15
C LEU A 167 21.69 -3.99 -9.78
N PRO A 168 21.87 -5.29 -10.11
CA PRO A 168 23.08 -5.73 -10.79
C PRO A 168 23.27 -5.03 -12.15
N LEU A 169 22.19 -4.69 -12.86
CA LEU A 169 22.28 -3.94 -14.11
C LEU A 169 22.81 -2.52 -13.91
N SER A 170 22.32 -1.80 -12.89
CA SER A 170 22.80 -0.46 -12.55
C SER A 170 24.27 -0.47 -12.13
N LEU A 171 24.67 -1.43 -11.28
CA LEU A 171 26.08 -1.60 -10.90
C LEU A 171 26.97 -1.93 -12.10
N PHE A 172 26.50 -2.78 -13.02
CA PHE A 172 27.22 -3.08 -14.26
C PHE A 172 27.45 -1.82 -15.11
N LEU A 173 26.40 -1.00 -15.29
CA LEU A 173 26.49 0.24 -16.05
C LEU A 173 27.40 1.27 -15.38
N VAL A 174 27.36 1.39 -14.05
CA VAL A 174 28.30 2.25 -13.30
C VAL A 174 29.74 1.80 -13.54
N HIS A 175 30.02 0.50 -13.37
CA HIS A 175 31.35 -0.05 -13.62
C HIS A 175 31.80 0.20 -15.07
N ARG A 176 30.92 -0.06 -16.05
CA ARG A 176 31.20 0.17 -17.47
C ARG A 176 31.44 1.64 -17.80
N GLY A 177 30.72 2.54 -17.13
CA GLY A 177 30.91 3.98 -17.22
C GLY A 177 32.31 4.40 -16.83
N TYR A 178 32.80 3.95 -15.67
CA TYR A 178 34.17 4.26 -15.24
C TYR A 178 35.24 3.55 -16.08
N GLU A 179 35.02 2.30 -16.47
CA GLU A 179 35.97 1.56 -17.31
C GLU A 179 36.20 2.25 -18.67
N SER A 180 35.13 2.77 -19.27
CA SER A 180 35.15 3.46 -20.58
C SER A 180 35.34 4.98 -20.48
N GLY A 181 35.60 5.51 -19.29
CA GLY A 181 35.76 6.94 -19.02
C GLY A 181 37.07 7.56 -19.53
N ASN A 182 37.15 8.89 -19.43
CA ASN A 182 38.32 9.66 -19.84
C ASN A 182 39.39 9.65 -18.73
N LYS A 183 40.58 9.14 -19.06
CA LYS A 183 41.73 9.04 -18.15
C LYS A 183 42.28 10.40 -17.68
N GLN A 184 42.21 11.44 -18.51
CA GLN A 184 42.77 12.75 -18.21
C GLN A 184 41.90 13.54 -17.24
N SER A 185 40.57 13.44 -17.40
CA SER A 185 39.59 14.13 -16.56
C SER A 185 39.11 13.31 -15.36
N PHE A 186 39.60 12.06 -15.19
CA PHE A 186 39.12 11.10 -14.19
C PHE A 186 37.58 10.94 -14.19
N SER A 187 36.96 11.19 -15.34
CA SER A 187 35.50 11.29 -15.49
C SER A 187 34.93 10.03 -16.15
N PRO A 188 33.84 9.46 -15.61
CA PRO A 188 33.19 8.31 -16.22
C PRO A 188 32.56 8.68 -17.57
N ASN A 189 32.34 7.67 -18.41
CA ASN A 189 31.54 7.82 -19.62
C ASN A 189 30.09 8.09 -19.24
N LYS A 190 29.67 9.33 -19.49
CA LYS A 190 28.36 9.86 -19.13
C LYS A 190 27.20 9.04 -19.68
N LYS A 191 27.32 8.42 -20.86
CA LYS A 191 26.23 7.63 -21.47
C LYS A 191 25.79 6.47 -20.58
N TYR A 192 26.74 5.68 -20.08
CA TYR A 192 26.44 4.54 -19.21
C TYR A 192 25.94 5.00 -17.84
N LEU A 193 26.49 6.09 -17.29
CA LEU A 193 26.02 6.62 -16.02
C LEU A 193 24.62 7.22 -16.10
N TYR A 194 24.29 7.97 -17.14
CA TYR A 194 22.95 8.52 -17.32
C TYR A 194 21.94 7.42 -17.56
N PHE A 195 22.32 6.35 -18.26
CA PHE A 195 21.46 5.19 -18.41
C PHE A 195 21.27 4.45 -17.07
N SER A 196 22.33 4.29 -16.27
CA SER A 196 22.21 3.76 -14.91
C SER A 196 21.32 4.62 -14.01
N ALA A 197 21.43 5.95 -14.11
CA ALA A 197 20.61 6.89 -13.35
C ALA A 197 19.13 6.80 -13.77
N LEU A 198 18.87 6.69 -15.07
CA LEU A 198 17.53 6.47 -15.60
C LEU A 198 16.92 5.17 -15.07
N LEU A 199 17.67 4.06 -15.17
CA LEU A 199 17.21 2.77 -14.62
C LEU A 199 16.98 2.85 -13.12
N THR A 200 17.90 3.48 -12.37
CA THR A 200 17.75 3.69 -10.92
C THR A 200 16.49 4.50 -10.59
N GLY A 201 16.18 5.55 -11.36
CA GLY A 201 14.91 6.29 -11.22
C GLY A 201 13.68 5.43 -11.50
N THR A 202 13.72 4.53 -12.49
CA THR A 202 12.60 3.61 -12.78
C THR A 202 12.29 2.62 -11.68
N PHE A 203 13.23 2.31 -10.76
CA PHE A 203 12.92 1.47 -9.59
C PHE A 203 11.85 2.06 -8.70
N ILE A 204 11.72 3.39 -8.61
CA ILE A 204 10.66 4.02 -7.81
C ILE A 204 9.29 3.66 -8.39
N LEU A 205 9.20 3.59 -9.71
CA LEU A 205 7.96 3.24 -10.40
C LEU A 205 7.64 1.74 -10.29
N GLY A 206 8.68 0.91 -10.09
CA GLY A 206 8.59 -0.53 -9.87
C GLY A 206 8.31 -0.92 -8.40
N HIS A 207 9.23 -0.60 -7.48
CA HIS A 207 9.03 -0.69 -6.03
C HIS A 207 10.03 0.17 -5.17
N PRO A 208 9.69 1.37 -4.62
CA PRO A 208 10.46 2.27 -3.75
C PRO A 208 11.27 1.62 -2.65
N GLN A 209 10.76 0.58 -2.01
CA GLN A 209 11.49 -0.07 -0.94
C GLN A 209 12.88 -0.58 -1.39
N SER A 210 12.94 -1.22 -2.55
CA SER A 210 14.21 -1.70 -3.14
C SER A 210 15.10 -0.55 -3.64
N PHE A 211 14.48 0.55 -4.05
CA PHE A 211 15.16 1.78 -4.46
C PHE A 211 15.87 2.46 -3.28
N ILE A 212 15.13 2.75 -2.21
CA ILE A 212 15.61 3.47 -1.02
C ILE A 212 16.58 2.59 -0.22
N GLY A 213 16.21 1.33 0.00
CA GLY A 213 16.96 0.43 0.88
C GLY A 213 18.25 -0.11 0.27
N TYR A 214 18.35 -0.23 -1.07
CA TYR A 214 19.48 -0.91 -1.70
C TYR A 214 20.05 -0.15 -2.88
N THR A 215 19.23 0.18 -3.87
CA THR A 215 19.76 0.65 -5.16
C THR A 215 20.48 1.99 -5.06
N VAL A 216 19.84 3.01 -4.45
CA VAL A 216 20.47 4.32 -4.29
C VAL A 216 21.70 4.24 -3.38
N PRO A 217 21.65 3.64 -2.17
CA PRO A 217 22.81 3.52 -1.32
C PRO A 217 23.98 2.79 -1.99
N LEU A 218 23.72 1.63 -2.61
CA LEU A 218 24.78 0.80 -3.20
C LEU A 218 25.39 1.45 -4.44
N THR A 219 24.58 2.06 -5.32
CA THR A 219 25.12 2.80 -6.48
C THR A 219 25.87 4.06 -6.05
N THR A 220 25.41 4.75 -5.00
CA THR A 220 26.10 5.91 -4.42
C THR A 220 27.45 5.54 -3.83
N ILE A 221 27.50 4.49 -3.01
CA ILE A 221 28.76 3.93 -2.47
C ILE A 221 29.68 3.59 -3.65
N PHE A 222 29.16 2.92 -4.68
CA PHE A 222 29.99 2.53 -5.80
C PHE A 222 30.56 3.74 -6.57
N ILE A 223 29.76 4.78 -6.84
CA ILE A 223 30.21 6.00 -7.54
C ILE A 223 31.26 6.75 -6.71
N LEU A 224 30.99 6.98 -5.41
CA LEU A 224 31.87 7.74 -4.53
C LEU A 224 33.21 7.03 -4.33
N PHE A 225 33.18 5.73 -4.03
CA PHE A 225 34.36 4.96 -3.68
C PHE A 225 34.97 4.19 -4.86
N PHE A 226 34.49 4.41 -6.09
CA PHE A 226 35.06 3.78 -7.28
C PHE A 226 36.56 4.03 -7.37
N TRP A 227 37.38 2.99 -7.41
CA TRP A 227 38.82 3.15 -7.44
C TRP A 227 39.47 2.14 -8.37
N ASP A 228 40.21 2.64 -9.36
CA ASP A 228 40.91 1.80 -10.33
C ASP A 228 42.25 2.42 -10.76
N LYS A 229 42.77 2.03 -11.92
CA LYS A 229 43.98 2.62 -12.51
C LYS A 229 43.73 4.01 -13.10
N LYS A 230 42.52 4.27 -13.63
CA LYS A 230 42.16 5.48 -14.37
C LYS A 230 41.50 6.55 -13.50
N THR A 231 41.05 6.19 -12.30
CA THR A 231 40.18 6.99 -11.42
C THR A 231 40.75 6.97 -10.01
N LYS A 232 40.90 8.15 -9.39
CA LYS A 232 41.30 8.26 -7.98
C LYS A 232 40.09 8.09 -7.06
N ILE A 233 40.33 7.55 -5.86
CA ILE A 233 39.28 7.38 -4.84
C ILE A 233 38.67 8.72 -4.42
N PHE A 234 39.50 9.72 -4.07
CA PHE A 234 39.05 11.06 -3.72
C PHE A 234 39.19 12.01 -4.91
N HIS A 235 38.06 12.46 -5.45
CA HIS A 235 38.01 13.45 -6.53
C HIS A 235 36.68 14.20 -6.54
N TRP A 236 36.73 15.53 -6.58
CA TRP A 236 35.55 16.41 -6.60
C TRP A 236 34.59 16.13 -7.76
N GLY A 237 35.09 15.72 -8.93
CA GLY A 237 34.27 15.35 -10.07
C GLY A 237 33.29 14.21 -9.79
N LYS A 238 33.55 13.36 -8.79
CA LYS A 238 32.61 12.30 -8.36
C LYS A 238 31.40 12.84 -7.60
N ILE A 239 31.60 13.87 -6.78
CA ILE A 239 30.49 14.55 -6.10
C ILE A 239 29.58 15.20 -7.13
N PHE A 240 30.18 15.89 -8.13
CA PHE A 240 29.41 16.45 -9.25
C PHE A 240 28.71 15.36 -10.08
N THR A 241 29.39 14.24 -10.34
CA THR A 241 28.79 13.08 -11.03
C THR A 241 27.59 12.54 -10.25
N LEU A 242 27.74 12.38 -8.94
CA LEU A 242 26.66 11.91 -8.05
C LEU A 242 25.50 12.91 -8.01
N PHE A 243 25.78 14.22 -8.01
CA PHE A 243 24.75 15.25 -8.08
C PHE A 243 23.92 15.14 -9.36
N ILE A 244 24.56 15.03 -10.54
CA ILE A 244 23.84 14.84 -11.81
C ILE A 244 23.12 13.49 -11.86
N TYR A 245 23.75 12.42 -11.34
CA TYR A 245 23.11 11.11 -11.21
C TYR A 245 21.83 11.20 -10.38
N GLY A 246 21.90 11.84 -9.22
CA GLY A 246 20.77 12.09 -8.34
C GLY A 246 19.67 12.92 -9.00
N LEU A 247 20.03 14.00 -9.72
CA LEU A 247 19.07 14.82 -10.45
C LEU A 247 18.30 14.00 -11.50
N ILE A 248 18.96 13.13 -12.26
CA ILE A 248 18.30 12.26 -13.24
C ILE A 248 17.40 11.25 -12.54
N VAL A 249 17.88 10.62 -11.46
CA VAL A 249 17.08 9.70 -10.66
C VAL A 249 15.81 10.37 -10.15
N LEU A 250 15.92 11.59 -9.62
CA LEU A 250 14.79 12.39 -9.15
C LEU A 250 13.85 12.76 -10.30
N ALA A 251 14.40 13.22 -11.43
CA ALA A 251 13.63 13.62 -12.60
C ALA A 251 12.89 12.46 -13.28
N VAL A 252 13.36 11.22 -13.17
CA VAL A 252 12.68 10.04 -13.72
C VAL A 252 11.71 9.43 -12.70
N GLY A 253 12.13 9.33 -11.45
CA GLY A 253 11.40 8.59 -10.42
C GLY A 253 10.23 9.35 -9.79
N PHE A 254 10.22 10.69 -9.81
CA PHE A 254 9.25 11.52 -9.10
C PHE A 254 8.12 12.19 -9.92
N PRO A 255 8.20 12.39 -11.26
CA PRO A 255 7.10 13.04 -11.99
C PRO A 255 5.76 12.28 -12.01
N MET A 256 5.78 10.95 -11.89
CA MET A 256 4.55 10.14 -11.79
C MET A 256 4.00 10.11 -10.36
N VAL A 257 4.75 10.64 -9.40
CA VAL A 257 4.44 10.59 -7.98
C VAL A 257 3.94 11.98 -7.59
N GLY A 258 2.75 12.35 -8.06
CA GLY A 258 1.97 13.43 -7.45
C GLY A 258 1.64 13.13 -5.97
N THR A 259 1.67 11.85 -5.60
CA THR A 259 1.75 11.27 -4.24
C THR A 259 3.15 11.31 -3.63
N GLY A 260 4.15 11.70 -4.42
CA GLY A 260 5.57 11.67 -4.10
C GLY A 260 5.93 12.78 -3.18
N LEU A 261 5.15 13.86 -3.08
CA LEU A 261 5.29 14.78 -1.98
C LEU A 261 5.06 14.11 -0.64
N VAL A 262 4.23 13.07 -0.52
CA VAL A 262 4.01 12.35 0.75
C VAL A 262 5.10 11.30 1.00
N ILE A 263 5.51 10.53 -0.02
CA ILE A 263 6.64 9.57 0.11
C ILE A 263 7.97 10.30 0.26
N PHE A 264 8.17 11.42 -0.45
CA PHE A 264 9.30 12.32 -0.32
C PHE A 264 9.24 13.06 1.01
N LYS A 265 8.09 13.56 1.47
CA LYS A 265 7.94 14.14 2.82
C LYS A 265 8.14 13.08 3.89
N GLY A 266 7.70 11.83 3.69
CA GLY A 266 8.00 10.69 4.56
C GLY A 266 9.48 10.35 4.56
N PHE A 267 10.13 10.32 3.40
CA PHE A 267 11.57 10.11 3.24
C PHE A 267 12.38 11.25 3.86
N VAL A 268 11.98 12.51 3.63
CA VAL A 268 12.56 13.72 4.23
C VAL A 268 12.29 13.75 5.72
N ASN A 269 11.13 13.30 6.20
CA ASN A 269 10.82 13.19 7.64
C ASN A 269 11.64 12.09 8.30
N ILE A 270 11.86 10.95 7.63
CA ILE A 270 12.74 9.87 8.11
C ILE A 270 14.18 10.37 8.15
N ILE A 271 14.66 11.02 7.08
CA ILE A 271 15.98 11.67 7.05
C ILE A 271 16.08 12.73 8.15
N ASN A 272 15.09 13.61 8.28
CA ASN A 272 15.05 14.64 9.31
C ASN A 272 14.98 14.03 10.71
N SER A 273 14.31 12.89 10.93
CA SER A 273 14.33 12.18 12.22
C SER A 273 15.65 11.46 12.51
N LEU A 274 16.43 11.13 11.47
CA LEU A 274 17.77 10.56 11.59
C LEU A 274 18.84 11.65 11.85
N PHE A 275 18.60 12.90 11.42
CA PHE A 275 19.53 14.03 11.57
C PHE A 275 19.12 15.08 12.61
N ALA A 276 17.84 15.16 13.00
CA ALA A 276 17.35 15.93 14.13
C ALA A 276 17.31 15.02 15.35
N GLY A 277 18.16 15.31 16.34
CA GLY A 277 18.30 14.48 17.53
C GLY A 277 16.95 14.15 18.18
N VAL A 278 16.72 12.85 18.38
CA VAL A 278 15.85 12.21 19.40
C VAL A 278 14.67 13.08 19.85
N SER A 279 13.62 13.16 19.03
CA SER A 279 12.28 13.51 19.53
C SER A 279 11.50 12.23 19.80
N THR A 280 11.09 12.06 21.07
CA THR A 280 10.41 10.94 21.72
C THR A 280 8.97 10.68 21.22
N VAL A 281 8.70 10.84 19.92
CA VAL A 281 7.43 10.36 19.33
C VAL A 281 7.62 8.88 19.00
N SER A 282 7.29 8.05 19.99
CA SER A 282 7.17 6.59 20.00
C SER A 282 8.15 5.82 19.09
N GLN A 283 9.44 5.85 19.43
CA GLN A 283 10.37 4.80 18.96
C GLN A 283 9.85 3.40 19.35
N GLU A 284 9.09 3.27 20.44
CA GLU A 284 8.43 2.03 20.85
C GLU A 284 7.48 1.50 19.78
N GLY A 285 6.48 2.25 19.30
CA GLY A 285 5.51 1.71 18.31
C GLY A 285 6.13 1.34 16.95
N VAL A 286 7.15 2.06 16.49
CA VAL A 286 7.87 1.74 15.23
C VAL A 286 8.83 0.56 15.44
N ALA A 287 9.53 0.51 16.57
CA ALA A 287 10.40 -0.61 16.93
C ALA A 287 9.59 -1.88 17.22
N ASP A 288 8.41 -1.78 17.81
CA ASP A 288 7.49 -2.89 18.09
C ASP A 288 6.91 -3.47 16.80
N SER A 289 6.51 -2.61 15.86
CA SER A 289 6.06 -3.03 14.53
C SER A 289 7.21 -3.68 13.72
N ALA A 290 8.42 -3.13 13.82
CA ALA A 290 9.61 -3.69 13.18
C ALA A 290 10.08 -4.99 13.87
N ALA A 291 9.95 -5.10 15.19
CA ALA A 291 10.24 -6.31 15.97
C ALA A 291 9.23 -7.41 15.65
N ALA A 292 7.93 -7.10 15.62
CA ALA A 292 6.86 -8.02 15.23
C ALA A 292 7.06 -8.59 13.81
N THR A 293 7.59 -7.79 12.88
CA THR A 293 7.89 -8.23 11.51
C THR A 293 9.27 -8.87 11.33
N SER A 294 10.21 -8.66 12.27
CA SER A 294 11.53 -9.28 12.28
C SER A 294 11.52 -10.77 12.67
N GLY A 295 10.42 -11.25 13.27
CA GLY A 295 10.25 -12.61 13.81
C GLY A 295 10.75 -12.74 15.25
N THR A 296 10.55 -13.92 15.87
CA THR A 296 10.89 -14.18 17.29
C THR A 296 12.38 -14.47 17.55
N LEU A 297 13.21 -14.50 16.50
CA LEU A 297 14.63 -14.84 16.59
C LEU A 297 15.46 -13.64 17.08
N ASN A 298 16.52 -13.89 17.86
CA ASN A 298 17.45 -12.84 18.23
C ASN A 298 18.15 -12.28 16.97
N PRO A 299 18.40 -10.95 16.88
CA PRO A 299 19.13 -10.34 15.77
C PRO A 299 20.39 -11.09 15.29
N VAL A 300 21.17 -11.69 16.19
CA VAL A 300 22.38 -12.46 15.82
C VAL A 300 22.02 -13.75 15.09
N GLU A 301 21.01 -14.48 15.55
CA GLU A 301 20.52 -15.70 14.90
C GLU A 301 19.97 -15.37 13.51
N ARG A 302 19.28 -14.22 13.40
CA ARG A 302 18.74 -13.72 12.14
C ARG A 302 19.81 -13.37 11.11
N MET A 303 20.99 -12.92 11.54
CA MET A 303 22.13 -12.74 10.64
C MET A 303 22.64 -14.07 10.07
N GLY A 304 22.42 -15.18 10.78
CA GLY A 304 22.72 -16.53 10.31
C GLY A 304 21.99 -16.90 9.01
N ASP A 305 20.82 -16.31 8.75
CA ASP A 305 20.04 -16.54 7.51
C ASP A 305 20.81 -16.14 6.24
N ILE A 306 21.79 -15.22 6.33
CA ILE A 306 22.68 -14.91 5.21
C ILE A 306 23.49 -16.13 4.80
N TYR A 307 23.93 -16.96 5.76
CA TYR A 307 24.71 -18.15 5.48
C TYR A 307 23.83 -19.37 5.20
N THR A 308 22.82 -19.62 6.03
CA THR A 308 22.02 -20.85 5.97
C THR A 308 21.09 -20.92 4.76
N ARG A 309 20.67 -19.77 4.22
CA ARG A 309 19.72 -19.67 3.09
C ARG A 309 20.34 -19.21 1.78
N SER A 310 21.67 -19.15 1.75
CA SER A 310 22.45 -18.83 0.55
C SER A 310 23.20 -20.07 0.11
N ASN A 311 23.39 -20.22 -1.20
CA ASN A 311 24.08 -21.40 -1.71
C ASN A 311 25.56 -21.39 -1.23
N PRO A 312 26.06 -22.50 -0.64
CA PRO A 312 27.45 -22.62 -0.18
C PRO A 312 28.50 -22.29 -1.25
N LEU A 313 28.19 -22.50 -2.54
CA LEU A 313 29.08 -22.16 -3.67
C LEU A 313 29.46 -20.69 -3.70
N LEU A 314 28.61 -19.77 -3.24
CA LEU A 314 28.97 -18.35 -3.16
C LEU A 314 30.11 -18.13 -2.18
N PHE A 315 30.05 -18.78 -1.01
CA PHE A 315 31.08 -18.68 0.01
C PHE A 315 32.35 -19.42 -0.38
N TRP A 316 32.25 -20.59 -1.02
CA TRP A 316 33.41 -21.31 -1.55
C TRP A 316 34.08 -20.53 -2.66
N ALA A 317 33.33 -19.98 -3.62
CA ALA A 317 33.88 -19.14 -4.68
C ALA A 317 34.57 -17.90 -4.11
N LEU A 318 33.98 -17.26 -3.09
CA LEU A 318 34.59 -16.13 -2.39
C LEU A 318 35.88 -16.54 -1.66
N GLY A 319 35.85 -17.61 -0.86
CA GLY A 319 36.97 -18.08 -0.06
C GLY A 319 38.14 -18.57 -0.90
N ILE A 320 37.87 -19.35 -1.96
CA ILE A 320 38.89 -19.81 -2.91
C ILE A 320 39.49 -18.60 -3.64
N SER A 321 38.65 -17.68 -4.14
CA SER A 321 39.15 -16.47 -4.81
C SER A 321 40.01 -15.62 -3.88
N PHE A 322 39.63 -15.51 -2.60
CA PHE A 322 40.41 -14.81 -1.58
C PHE A 322 41.76 -15.49 -1.34
N ALA A 323 41.79 -16.80 -1.12
CA ALA A 323 43.02 -17.56 -0.88
C ALA A 323 43.99 -17.46 -2.06
N ILE A 324 43.50 -17.66 -3.29
CA ILE A 324 44.33 -17.54 -4.50
C ILE A 324 44.78 -16.09 -4.70
N ALA A 325 43.90 -15.10 -4.49
CA ALA A 325 44.29 -13.70 -4.57
C ALA A 325 45.40 -13.36 -3.57
N LEU A 326 45.33 -13.85 -2.33
CA LEU A 326 46.35 -13.64 -1.31
C LEU A 326 47.68 -14.32 -1.66
N ILE A 327 47.67 -15.58 -2.08
CA ILE A 327 48.87 -16.32 -2.48
C ILE A 327 49.56 -15.60 -3.65
N THR A 328 48.80 -15.30 -4.70
CA THR A 328 49.32 -14.63 -5.90
C THR A 328 49.78 -13.20 -5.61
N LEU A 329 49.16 -12.52 -4.64
CA LEU A 329 49.58 -11.21 -4.16
C LEU A 329 50.98 -11.28 -3.54
N VAL A 330 51.20 -12.20 -2.60
CA VAL A 330 52.50 -12.41 -1.94
C VAL A 330 53.57 -12.70 -2.98
N LEU A 331 53.28 -13.59 -3.93
CA LEU A 331 54.20 -13.96 -5.01
C LEU A 331 54.55 -12.76 -5.93
N VAL A 332 53.56 -11.98 -6.38
CA VAL A 332 53.83 -10.78 -7.22
C VAL A 332 54.63 -9.73 -6.44
N VAL A 333 54.40 -9.56 -5.14
CA VAL A 333 55.16 -8.63 -4.31
C VAL A 333 56.63 -9.04 -4.22
N ILE A 334 56.89 -10.33 -4.01
CA ILE A 334 58.25 -10.88 -3.97
C ILE A 334 58.95 -10.66 -5.32
N VAL A 335 58.27 -10.96 -6.43
CA VAL A 335 58.86 -10.91 -7.78
C VAL A 335 59.02 -9.48 -8.30
N ARG A 336 58.01 -8.62 -8.14
CA ARG A 336 57.95 -7.30 -8.83
C ARG A 336 57.68 -6.10 -7.94
N ARG A 337 57.47 -6.28 -6.63
CA ARG A 337 57.14 -5.22 -5.65
C ARG A 337 56.01 -4.29 -6.11
N ARG A 338 55.02 -4.82 -6.85
CA ARG A 338 53.89 -4.06 -7.39
C ARG A 338 52.59 -4.83 -7.15
N PHE A 339 51.48 -4.11 -7.02
CA PHE A 339 50.17 -4.70 -6.76
C PHE A 339 49.24 -4.60 -7.98
N SER A 340 48.34 -5.57 -8.13
CA SER A 340 47.27 -5.47 -9.13
C SER A 340 46.37 -4.29 -8.82
N HIS A 341 46.12 -3.45 -9.82
CA HIS A 341 45.27 -2.27 -9.66
C HIS A 341 43.80 -2.63 -9.46
N ASN A 342 43.39 -3.88 -9.71
CA ASN A 342 42.01 -4.33 -9.52
C ASN A 342 41.66 -4.50 -8.04
N MET A 343 42.65 -4.68 -7.16
CA MET A 343 42.43 -4.74 -5.70
C MET A 343 41.75 -3.48 -5.16
N LYS A 344 41.92 -2.35 -5.86
CA LYS A 344 41.28 -1.08 -5.53
C LYS A 344 39.75 -1.16 -5.57
N LEU A 345 39.19 -2.03 -6.41
CA LEU A 345 37.75 -2.27 -6.48
C LEU A 345 37.23 -3.08 -5.30
N LEU A 346 38.08 -3.69 -4.46
CA LEU A 346 37.61 -4.37 -3.24
C LEU A 346 36.96 -3.39 -2.29
N LEU A 347 37.50 -2.17 -2.15
CA LEU A 347 36.98 -1.17 -1.23
C LEU A 347 35.49 -0.84 -1.44
N PRO A 348 35.03 -0.39 -2.63
CA PRO A 348 33.62 -0.06 -2.81
C PRO A 348 32.70 -1.27 -2.54
N PHE A 349 33.08 -2.49 -2.94
CA PHE A 349 32.26 -3.67 -2.69
C PHE A 349 32.30 -4.14 -1.22
N SER A 350 33.41 -3.93 -0.50
CA SER A 350 33.48 -4.16 0.95
C SER A 350 32.62 -3.17 1.72
N LEU A 351 32.58 -1.90 1.30
CA LEU A 351 31.68 -0.89 1.88
C LEU A 351 30.21 -1.21 1.59
N MET A 352 29.90 -1.69 0.38
CA MET A 352 28.56 -2.20 0.03
C MET A 352 28.18 -3.40 0.90
N PHE A 353 29.11 -4.33 1.16
CA PHE A 353 28.86 -5.46 2.04
C PHE A 353 28.61 -5.02 3.48
N ALA A 354 29.46 -4.13 4.01
CA ALA A 354 29.28 -3.54 5.33
C ALA A 354 27.91 -2.83 5.43
N TYR A 355 27.52 -2.07 4.41
CA TYR A 355 26.19 -1.47 4.34
C TYR A 355 25.07 -2.51 4.42
N THR A 356 25.13 -3.59 3.62
CA THR A 356 24.10 -4.63 3.67
C THR A 356 24.03 -5.34 5.03
N VAL A 357 25.17 -5.61 5.67
CA VAL A 357 25.24 -6.23 7.00
C VAL A 357 24.63 -5.29 8.05
N ILE A 358 25.01 -4.01 8.04
CA ILE A 358 24.45 -3.00 8.94
C ILE A 358 22.94 -2.86 8.71
N PHE A 359 22.50 -2.78 7.45
CA PHE A 359 21.09 -2.66 7.11
C PHE A 359 20.25 -3.83 7.65
N ILE A 360 20.72 -5.07 7.46
CA ILE A 360 20.05 -6.29 7.95
C ILE A 360 20.10 -6.34 9.48
N PHE A 361 21.24 -6.02 10.10
CA PHE A 361 21.37 -6.02 11.56
C PHE A 361 20.46 -4.97 12.21
N SER A 362 20.39 -3.76 11.64
CA SER A 362 19.46 -2.71 12.08
C SER A 362 18.00 -3.15 11.92
N PHE A 363 17.66 -3.84 10.83
CA PHE A 363 16.32 -4.42 10.66
C PHE A 363 16.02 -5.48 11.71
N ALA A 364 16.95 -6.40 11.96
CA ALA A 364 16.77 -7.46 12.95
C ALA A 364 16.68 -6.91 14.39
N LYS A 365 17.18 -5.69 14.63
CA LYS A 365 17.03 -4.93 15.89
C LYS A 365 15.75 -4.08 15.96
N GLY A 366 14.92 -4.08 14.92
CA GLY A 366 13.74 -3.21 14.83
C GLY A 366 14.04 -1.73 14.57
N LEU A 367 15.30 -1.37 14.25
CA LEU A 367 15.74 0.01 14.05
C LEU A 367 15.54 0.50 12.60
N ASN A 368 15.17 -0.38 11.68
CA ASN A 368 15.08 -0.08 10.25
C ASN A 368 13.68 -0.39 9.71
N PRO A 369 12.77 0.60 9.66
CA PRO A 369 11.40 0.40 9.17
C PRO A 369 11.33 0.27 7.63
N ILE A 370 12.42 0.57 6.91
CA ILE A 370 12.44 0.61 5.42
C ILE A 370 12.41 -0.80 4.83
N ALA A 371 12.73 -1.83 5.60
CA ALA A 371 12.87 -3.20 5.13
C ALA A 371 11.54 -3.92 4.77
N GLY A 372 10.38 -3.43 5.21
CA GLY A 372 9.06 -3.96 4.81
C GLY A 372 8.84 -5.47 4.99
N GLY A 373 9.65 -6.15 5.80
CA GLY A 373 9.59 -7.58 6.09
C GLY A 373 10.90 -8.35 5.84
N TRP A 374 11.16 -9.38 6.66
CA TRP A 374 12.42 -10.13 6.67
C TRP A 374 12.72 -10.87 5.36
N TYR A 375 11.70 -11.35 4.66
CA TYR A 375 11.82 -12.08 3.41
C TYR A 375 12.33 -11.21 2.23
N ARG A 376 12.43 -9.88 2.42
CA ARG A 376 12.87 -8.92 1.40
C ARG A 376 14.32 -8.45 1.57
N VAL A 377 14.97 -8.73 2.70
CA VAL A 377 16.21 -8.01 3.06
C VAL A 377 17.52 -8.69 2.67
N PHE A 378 17.49 -9.97 2.35
CA PHE A 378 18.71 -10.77 2.20
C PHE A 378 19.25 -10.83 0.78
N TRP A 379 18.39 -10.76 -0.25
CA TRP A 379 18.77 -10.91 -1.67
C TRP A 379 19.93 -9.99 -2.15
N PRO A 380 20.11 -8.73 -1.69
CA PRO A 380 21.19 -7.87 -2.18
C PRO A 380 22.58 -8.41 -1.83
N THR A 381 22.68 -9.18 -0.73
CA THR A 381 23.95 -9.78 -0.29
C THR A 381 24.52 -10.73 -1.35
N MET A 382 23.67 -11.43 -2.12
CA MET A 382 24.13 -12.30 -3.22
C MET A 382 24.86 -11.51 -4.31
N THR A 383 24.30 -10.35 -4.68
CA THR A 383 24.87 -9.48 -5.71
C THR A 383 26.21 -8.91 -5.25
N VAL A 384 26.31 -8.51 -3.97
CA VAL A 384 27.52 -7.94 -3.39
C VAL A 384 28.61 -9.00 -3.19
N LEU A 385 28.27 -10.16 -2.62
CA LEU A 385 29.21 -11.28 -2.41
C LEU A 385 29.76 -11.82 -3.74
N GLY A 386 28.89 -11.99 -4.75
CA GLY A 386 29.31 -12.38 -6.10
C GLY A 386 30.24 -11.34 -6.73
N SER A 387 29.99 -10.05 -6.50
CA SER A 387 30.87 -8.98 -6.98
C SER A 387 32.24 -8.99 -6.29
N LEU A 388 32.28 -9.22 -4.97
CA LEU A 388 33.54 -9.38 -4.22
C LEU A 388 34.35 -10.57 -4.73
N ALA A 389 33.71 -11.73 -4.90
CA ALA A 389 34.35 -12.92 -5.46
C ALA A 389 34.90 -12.65 -6.86
N ALA A 390 34.14 -11.96 -7.72
CA ALA A 390 34.57 -11.58 -9.06
C ALA A 390 35.81 -10.67 -9.06
N VAL A 391 35.89 -9.67 -8.17
CA VAL A 391 37.05 -8.77 -8.05
C VAL A 391 38.28 -9.51 -7.51
N LEU A 392 38.11 -10.39 -6.53
CA LEU A 392 39.19 -11.22 -5.99
C LEU A 392 39.75 -12.17 -7.06
N TRP A 393 38.86 -12.84 -7.81
CA TRP A 393 39.25 -13.70 -8.93
C TRP A 393 40.03 -12.93 -9.99
N ARG A 394 39.59 -11.71 -10.33
CA ARG A 394 40.31 -10.84 -11.28
C ARG A 394 41.67 -10.42 -10.76
N THR A 395 41.79 -10.19 -9.46
CA THR A 395 43.05 -9.86 -8.82
C THR A 395 44.02 -11.04 -8.93
N ALA A 396 43.56 -12.24 -8.58
CA ALA A 396 44.33 -13.48 -8.65
C ALA A 396 44.86 -13.75 -10.06
N THR A 397 43.96 -13.75 -11.05
CA THR A 397 44.31 -14.03 -12.45
C THR A 397 45.29 -12.99 -13.03
N ASN A 398 45.10 -11.70 -12.73
CA ASN A 398 46.05 -10.67 -13.16
C ASN A 398 47.43 -10.81 -12.49
N ASN A 399 47.46 -11.21 -11.22
CA ASN A 399 48.72 -11.44 -10.52
C ASN A 399 49.48 -12.62 -11.16
N LEU A 400 48.77 -13.70 -11.49
CA LEU A 400 49.35 -14.85 -12.22
C LEU A 400 49.86 -14.46 -13.60
N GLU A 401 49.11 -13.66 -14.37
CA GLU A 401 49.58 -13.13 -15.67
C GLU A 401 50.93 -12.42 -15.50
N ILE A 402 51.05 -11.54 -14.50
CA ILE A 402 52.29 -10.79 -14.24
C ILE A 402 53.47 -11.72 -13.89
N ILE A 403 53.24 -12.74 -13.06
CA ILE A 403 54.28 -13.71 -12.67
C ILE A 403 54.75 -14.51 -13.89
N ILE A 404 53.81 -15.03 -14.69
CA ILE A 404 54.13 -15.91 -15.81
C ILE A 404 54.80 -15.11 -16.94
N GLU A 405 54.35 -13.89 -17.23
CA GLU A 405 55.01 -13.00 -18.21
C GLU A 405 56.46 -12.64 -17.81
N ASP A 406 56.76 -12.61 -16.51
CA ASP A 406 58.12 -12.39 -16.01
C ASP A 406 59.00 -13.65 -16.18
N PHE A 407 58.43 -14.83 -15.93
CA PHE A 407 59.14 -16.10 -16.01
C PHE A 407 59.38 -16.59 -17.45
N LEU A 408 58.40 -16.41 -18.36
CA LEU A 408 58.45 -16.92 -19.74
C LEU A 408 58.83 -15.87 -20.79
N GLY A 409 59.05 -14.61 -20.39
CA GLY A 409 59.42 -13.51 -21.28
C GLY A 409 58.22 -12.78 -21.94
N LYS A 410 58.40 -11.48 -22.21
CA LYS A 410 57.34 -10.55 -22.67
C LYS A 410 56.75 -10.87 -24.06
N SER A 411 57.38 -11.74 -24.86
CA SER A 411 56.89 -12.13 -26.18
C SER A 411 55.77 -13.18 -26.13
N PHE A 412 55.56 -13.83 -24.98
CA PHE A 412 54.54 -14.86 -24.82
C PHE A 412 53.24 -14.27 -24.23
N THR A 413 52.18 -14.16 -25.03
CA THR A 413 50.85 -13.72 -24.58
C THR A 413 50.15 -14.79 -23.74
N VAL A 414 50.45 -14.84 -22.43
CA VAL A 414 49.90 -15.80 -21.44
C VAL A 414 48.36 -15.71 -21.30
N ARG A 415 47.77 -14.57 -21.67
CA ARG A 415 46.33 -14.31 -21.50
C ARG A 415 45.43 -15.33 -22.18
N VAL A 416 45.78 -15.79 -23.37
CA VAL A 416 44.93 -16.71 -24.15
C VAL A 416 44.99 -18.13 -23.55
N PRO A 417 46.18 -18.73 -23.31
CA PRO A 417 46.27 -20.01 -22.61
C PRO A 417 45.63 -20.01 -21.22
N LEU A 418 45.81 -18.95 -20.43
CA LEU A 418 45.24 -18.84 -19.09
C LEU A 418 43.70 -18.70 -19.14
N ALA A 419 43.17 -17.93 -20.09
CA ALA A 419 41.73 -17.84 -20.32
C ALA A 419 41.13 -19.17 -20.79
N ILE A 420 41.86 -19.93 -21.61
CA ILE A 420 41.45 -21.27 -22.05
C ILE A 420 41.47 -22.24 -20.87
N LEU A 421 42.54 -22.26 -20.07
CA LEU A 421 42.68 -23.12 -18.89
C LEU A 421 41.59 -22.83 -17.85
N THR A 422 41.37 -21.56 -17.52
CA THR A 422 40.28 -21.16 -16.61
C THR A 422 38.89 -21.42 -17.21
N GLY A 423 38.77 -21.38 -18.54
CA GLY A 423 37.65 -21.88 -19.34
C GLY A 423 37.36 -23.35 -19.08
N PHE A 424 38.35 -24.20 -19.30
CA PHE A 424 38.26 -25.66 -19.12
C PHE A 424 38.01 -26.06 -17.67
N ILE A 425 38.70 -25.42 -16.70
CA ILE A 425 38.45 -25.67 -15.27
C ILE A 425 37.02 -25.29 -14.91
N GLY A 426 36.54 -24.14 -15.39
CA GLY A 426 35.17 -23.72 -15.18
C GLY A 426 34.14 -24.70 -15.76
N LEU A 427 34.37 -25.20 -16.98
CA LEU A 427 33.54 -26.24 -17.60
C LEU A 427 33.61 -27.57 -16.85
N ALA A 428 34.80 -28.00 -16.41
CA ALA A 428 34.97 -29.21 -15.61
C ALA A 428 34.23 -29.10 -14.27
N VAL A 429 34.26 -27.93 -13.61
CA VAL A 429 33.47 -27.65 -12.41
C VAL A 429 31.98 -27.71 -12.70
N PHE A 430 31.50 -27.31 -13.88
CA PHE A 430 30.10 -27.49 -14.25
C PHE A 430 29.73 -28.97 -14.47
N PHE A 431 30.57 -29.74 -15.15
CA PHE A 431 30.29 -31.16 -15.43
C PHE A 431 30.42 -32.04 -14.17
N VAL A 432 31.45 -31.82 -13.35
CA VAL A 432 31.68 -32.56 -12.10
C VAL A 432 30.79 -32.05 -10.96
N GLY A 433 30.44 -30.75 -10.97
CA GLY A 433 29.60 -30.12 -9.95
C GLY A 433 28.10 -30.35 -10.13
N ASN A 434 27.67 -31.10 -11.16
CA ASN A 434 26.25 -31.38 -11.40
C ASN A 434 25.60 -32.11 -10.21
N ASP A 435 26.27 -33.11 -9.63
CA ASP A 435 25.77 -33.85 -8.45
C ASP A 435 25.65 -32.93 -7.21
N PHE A 436 26.59 -31.99 -7.08
CA PHE A 436 26.52 -30.98 -6.02
C PHE A 436 25.35 -29.99 -6.24
N LEU A 437 25.09 -29.59 -7.48
CA LEU A 437 23.93 -28.76 -7.82
C LEU A 437 22.63 -29.51 -7.54
N GLN A 438 22.55 -30.82 -7.80
CA GLN A 438 21.40 -31.64 -7.39
C GLN A 438 21.23 -31.66 -5.87
N THR A 439 22.31 -31.84 -5.11
CA THR A 439 22.25 -31.80 -3.64
C THR A 439 21.73 -30.44 -3.15
N THR A 440 22.19 -29.34 -3.75
CA THR A 440 21.77 -28.00 -3.35
C THR A 440 20.35 -27.68 -3.83
N TYR A 441 19.92 -28.24 -4.96
CA TYR A 441 18.53 -28.19 -5.42
C TYR A 441 17.60 -28.80 -4.36
N LEU A 442 17.93 -29.99 -3.86
CA LEU A 442 17.15 -30.67 -2.82
C LEU A 442 17.07 -29.84 -1.52
N SER A 443 18.16 -29.16 -1.15
CA SER A 443 18.15 -28.25 0.00
C SER A 443 17.24 -27.04 -0.23
N PHE A 444 17.34 -26.40 -1.40
CA PHE A 444 16.46 -25.31 -1.80
C PHE A 444 14.99 -25.72 -1.81
N GLN A 445 14.68 -26.90 -2.35
CA GLN A 445 13.33 -27.46 -2.37
C GLN A 445 12.79 -27.67 -0.95
N LYS A 446 13.59 -28.28 -0.06
CA LYS A 446 13.20 -28.50 1.33
C LYS A 446 12.86 -27.19 2.06
N GLU A 447 13.67 -26.15 1.85
CA GLU A 447 13.43 -24.84 2.46
C GLU A 447 12.18 -24.16 1.86
N THR A 448 12.01 -24.23 0.54
CA THR A 448 10.85 -23.69 -0.16
C THR A 448 9.55 -24.34 0.31
N LEU A 449 9.54 -25.67 0.44
CA LEU A 449 8.40 -26.43 0.98
C LEU A 449 7.95 -25.96 2.37
N GLY A 450 8.89 -25.56 3.22
CA GLY A 450 8.59 -25.13 4.59
C GLY A 450 8.01 -23.72 4.71
N LEU A 451 8.11 -22.92 3.64
CA LEU A 451 7.80 -21.49 3.66
C LEU A 451 6.87 -21.03 2.53
N VAL A 452 6.44 -21.92 1.64
CA VAL A 452 5.54 -21.55 0.54
C VAL A 452 4.11 -21.35 1.04
N SER A 453 3.53 -20.20 0.72
CA SER A 453 2.17 -19.84 1.12
C SER A 453 1.22 -19.88 -0.07
N GLU A 454 -0.03 -20.27 0.17
CA GLU A 454 -1.08 -20.10 -0.83
C GLU A 454 -1.28 -18.61 -1.13
N SER A 455 -1.82 -18.31 -2.30
CA SER A 455 -2.30 -16.95 -2.53
C SER A 455 -3.39 -16.63 -1.51
N SER A 456 -3.46 -15.37 -1.08
CA SER A 456 -4.52 -14.91 -0.19
C SER A 456 -5.89 -14.94 -0.86
N ALA A 457 -5.99 -15.17 -2.17
CA ALA A 457 -7.28 -15.33 -2.83
C ALA A 457 -7.99 -16.63 -2.39
N PHE A 458 -9.16 -16.46 -1.80
CA PHE A 458 -10.06 -17.54 -1.42
C PHE A 458 -11.35 -17.47 -2.27
N PRO A 459 -11.81 -18.55 -2.90
CA PRO A 459 -11.28 -19.93 -2.84
C PRO A 459 -10.03 -20.13 -3.71
N THR A 460 -9.21 -21.12 -3.35
CA THR A 460 -7.90 -21.36 -3.98
C THR A 460 -8.01 -21.74 -5.47
N VAL A 461 -9.19 -22.18 -5.92
CA VAL A 461 -9.50 -22.44 -7.34
C VAL A 461 -9.25 -21.23 -8.25
N LEU A 462 -9.31 -20.01 -7.70
CA LEU A 462 -8.98 -18.77 -8.41
C LEU A 462 -7.54 -18.78 -8.92
N SER A 463 -6.64 -19.36 -8.13
CA SER A 463 -5.20 -19.45 -8.41
C SER A 463 -4.82 -20.58 -9.37
N LEU A 464 -5.80 -21.21 -10.02
CA LEU A 464 -5.52 -22.15 -11.10
C LEU A 464 -4.98 -21.44 -12.33
N ASP A 465 -3.84 -21.93 -12.82
CA ASP A 465 -3.32 -21.56 -14.13
C ASP A 465 -4.13 -22.29 -15.23
N LEU A 466 -5.28 -21.71 -15.58
CA LEU A 466 -6.08 -22.11 -16.73
C LEU A 466 -5.60 -21.40 -18.00
N GLY A 467 -5.95 -21.94 -19.17
CA GLY A 467 -5.64 -21.31 -20.45
C GLY A 467 -6.24 -19.90 -20.58
N LYS A 468 -5.68 -19.06 -21.46
CA LYS A 468 -6.10 -17.66 -21.66
C LYS A 468 -7.61 -17.47 -21.77
N ASP A 469 -8.29 -18.26 -22.60
CA ASP A 469 -9.73 -18.13 -22.85
C ASP A 469 -10.59 -18.96 -21.87
N GLN A 470 -9.95 -19.54 -20.85
CA GLN A 470 -10.60 -20.34 -19.82
C GLN A 470 -10.69 -19.60 -18.49
N TRP A 471 -9.80 -18.66 -18.21
CA TRP A 471 -9.86 -17.84 -17.01
C TRP A 471 -10.39 -16.44 -17.35
N PRO A 472 -11.43 -15.92 -16.66
CA PRO A 472 -12.14 -16.54 -15.53
C PRO A 472 -13.33 -17.44 -15.92
N GLN A 473 -13.63 -17.65 -17.21
CA GLN A 473 -14.90 -18.21 -17.69
C GLN A 473 -15.19 -19.66 -17.27
N LYS A 474 -14.16 -20.47 -17.00
CA LYS A 474 -14.25 -21.87 -16.56
C LYS A 474 -14.00 -22.05 -15.06
N LEU A 475 -13.89 -20.98 -14.30
CA LEU A 475 -13.92 -21.08 -12.84
C LEU A 475 -15.26 -21.70 -12.41
N PRO A 476 -15.30 -22.42 -11.27
CA PRO A 476 -16.57 -22.90 -10.73
C PRO A 476 -17.51 -21.73 -10.44
N LYS A 477 -18.79 -22.02 -10.25
CA LYS A 477 -19.74 -21.02 -9.77
C LYS A 477 -19.24 -20.46 -8.43
N LEU A 478 -19.01 -19.15 -8.37
CA LEU A 478 -18.51 -18.45 -7.17
C LEU A 478 -19.60 -17.61 -6.50
N THR A 479 -20.74 -17.38 -7.15
CA THR A 479 -21.87 -16.62 -6.62
C THR A 479 -23.17 -17.39 -6.81
N PRO A 480 -24.19 -17.19 -5.94
CA PRO A 480 -25.54 -17.68 -6.17
C PRO A 480 -26.17 -17.13 -7.45
N ASP A 481 -27.26 -17.75 -7.93
CA ASP A 481 -27.93 -17.33 -9.18
C ASP A 481 -28.65 -15.98 -9.05
N TRP A 482 -29.02 -15.59 -7.83
CA TRP A 482 -29.69 -14.31 -7.54
C TRP A 482 -28.73 -13.13 -7.42
N ILE A 483 -27.41 -13.36 -7.36
CA ILE A 483 -26.42 -12.28 -7.49
C ILE A 483 -26.10 -12.11 -8.97
N ASN A 484 -26.32 -10.90 -9.50
CA ASN A 484 -25.76 -10.51 -10.78
C ASN A 484 -24.34 -9.92 -10.58
N PRO A 485 -23.27 -10.66 -10.89
CA PRO A 485 -21.90 -10.18 -10.67
C PRO A 485 -21.49 -9.02 -11.60
N ASN A 486 -22.34 -8.65 -12.55
CA ASN A 486 -22.10 -7.54 -13.47
C ASN A 486 -22.95 -6.29 -13.17
N ASP A 487 -23.81 -6.33 -12.14
CA ASP A 487 -24.59 -5.16 -11.75
C ASP A 487 -23.69 -4.13 -11.08
N MET A 488 -23.54 -2.95 -11.70
CA MET A 488 -22.73 -1.85 -11.15
C MET A 488 -23.58 -0.82 -10.39
N SER A 489 -24.85 -1.11 -10.16
CA SER A 489 -25.79 -0.23 -9.46
C SER A 489 -25.67 -0.36 -7.96
N TYR A 490 -25.15 -1.48 -7.46
CA TYR A 490 -25.02 -1.79 -6.03
C TYR A 490 -23.60 -2.24 -5.70
N ARG A 491 -23.35 -2.53 -4.44
CA ARG A 491 -22.07 -3.03 -3.94
C ARG A 491 -22.22 -4.36 -3.20
N LEU A 492 -21.15 -5.15 -3.25
CA LEU A 492 -20.90 -6.24 -2.31
C LEU A 492 -20.09 -5.70 -1.12
N TYR A 493 -20.53 -5.99 0.11
CA TYR A 493 -19.69 -5.82 1.29
C TYR A 493 -19.07 -7.15 1.72
N ASP A 494 -17.77 -7.10 2.04
CA ASP A 494 -17.05 -8.15 2.74
C ASP A 494 -15.90 -7.52 3.54
N MET A 495 -15.68 -7.99 4.76
CA MET A 495 -14.56 -7.59 5.61
C MET A 495 -13.30 -8.40 5.32
N ASP A 496 -13.43 -9.58 4.71
CA ASP A 496 -12.36 -10.52 4.47
C ASP A 496 -11.49 -10.11 3.28
N ALA A 497 -10.24 -9.80 3.59
CA ALA A 497 -9.21 -9.48 2.61
C ALA A 497 -9.00 -10.60 1.57
N THR A 498 -9.28 -11.85 1.92
CA THR A 498 -9.09 -13.01 1.04
C THR A 498 -10.12 -13.10 -0.09
N VAL A 499 -11.26 -12.40 0.04
CA VAL A 499 -12.27 -12.25 -1.02
C VAL A 499 -12.11 -10.94 -1.77
N ASN A 500 -11.91 -9.86 -1.02
CA ASN A 500 -11.75 -8.52 -1.58
C ASN A 500 -10.59 -8.41 -2.58
N ILE A 501 -9.53 -9.22 -2.42
CA ILE A 501 -8.32 -9.14 -3.28
C ILE A 501 -8.55 -9.57 -4.73
N TRP A 502 -9.54 -10.43 -5.01
CA TRP A 502 -9.75 -11.00 -6.35
C TRP A 502 -11.11 -10.67 -6.95
N TRP A 503 -12.05 -10.18 -6.14
CA TRP A 503 -13.44 -9.95 -6.58
C TRP A 503 -13.51 -9.17 -7.90
N SER A 504 -12.72 -8.10 -7.99
CA SER A 504 -12.72 -7.19 -9.13
C SER A 504 -11.99 -7.73 -10.38
N SER A 505 -11.26 -8.84 -10.24
CA SER A 505 -10.60 -9.54 -11.34
C SER A 505 -11.59 -10.44 -12.08
N VAL A 506 -12.68 -10.83 -11.42
CA VAL A 506 -13.67 -11.78 -11.94
C VAL A 506 -15.00 -11.09 -12.23
N PHE A 507 -15.39 -10.12 -11.40
CA PHE A 507 -16.71 -9.50 -11.42
C PHE A 507 -16.65 -7.97 -11.56
N LYS A 508 -17.72 -7.38 -12.11
CA LYS A 508 -17.84 -5.93 -12.28
C LYS A 508 -18.60 -5.25 -11.14
N LEU A 509 -19.35 -6.03 -10.34
CA LEU A 509 -20.03 -5.57 -9.12
C LEU A 509 -18.99 -4.92 -8.18
N PRO A 510 -19.07 -3.60 -7.92
CA PRO A 510 -18.11 -2.92 -7.05
C PRO A 510 -18.15 -3.42 -5.61
N LEU A 511 -17.03 -3.25 -4.90
CA LEU A 511 -16.96 -3.51 -3.47
C LEU A 511 -17.35 -2.26 -2.66
N ALA A 512 -18.01 -2.49 -1.53
CA ALA A 512 -18.18 -1.50 -0.46
C ALA A 512 -16.93 -1.37 0.41
N ARG A 513 -15.95 -2.27 0.21
CA ARG A 513 -14.63 -2.23 0.83
C ARG A 513 -13.61 -2.97 -0.05
N GLY A 514 -12.57 -2.31 -0.51
CA GLY A 514 -11.48 -2.91 -1.28
C GLY A 514 -10.38 -3.56 -0.42
N TYR A 515 -9.51 -4.36 -1.04
CA TYR A 515 -8.37 -5.00 -0.37
C TYR A 515 -7.27 -4.00 0.02
N LEU A 516 -6.84 -3.15 -0.93
CA LEU A 516 -5.97 -2.00 -0.67
C LEU A 516 -6.76 -0.71 -0.88
N ASP A 517 -7.86 -0.55 -0.15
CA ASP A 517 -8.50 0.76 -0.04
C ASP A 517 -7.50 1.73 0.59
N ALA A 518 -6.83 2.51 -0.26
CA ALA A 518 -6.04 3.62 0.20
C ALA A 518 -7.03 4.61 0.82
N ALA A 519 -6.93 4.85 2.13
CA ALA A 519 -7.59 6.00 2.72
C ALA A 519 -7.24 7.23 1.85
N PRO A 520 -8.22 7.98 1.33
CA PRO A 520 -7.96 9.12 0.47
C PRO A 520 -6.94 10.02 1.17
N THR A 521 -5.85 10.41 0.52
CA THR A 521 -4.80 11.17 1.22
C THR A 521 -5.22 12.61 1.45
N GLY A 522 -4.82 13.20 2.59
CA GLY A 522 -5.15 14.57 2.95
C GLY A 522 -6.14 14.66 4.10
N PRO A 523 -6.70 15.86 4.35
CA PRO A 523 -7.54 16.09 5.52
C PRO A 523 -8.74 15.16 5.69
N ASP A 524 -9.29 14.66 4.59
CA ASP A 524 -10.53 13.87 4.64
C ASP A 524 -10.28 12.37 4.90
N SER A 525 -9.01 11.95 4.99
CA SER A 525 -8.59 10.55 5.19
C SER A 525 -9.02 9.94 6.53
N GLU A 526 -9.06 10.76 7.57
CA GLU A 526 -9.35 10.34 8.94
C GLU A 526 -10.85 10.07 9.13
N ASN A 527 -11.73 10.93 8.61
CA ASN A 527 -13.18 10.71 8.64
C ASN A 527 -13.55 9.45 7.87
N TYR A 528 -12.97 9.28 6.68
CA TYR A 528 -13.11 8.07 5.88
C TYR A 528 -12.73 6.81 6.68
N SER A 529 -11.56 6.82 7.32
CA SER A 529 -11.07 5.67 8.09
C SER A 529 -11.96 5.41 9.31
N GLY A 530 -12.44 6.47 9.97
CA GLY A 530 -13.36 6.38 11.10
C GLY A 530 -14.71 5.76 10.74
N TRP A 531 -15.26 6.08 9.56
CA TRP A 531 -16.55 5.55 9.10
C TRP A 531 -16.45 4.12 8.62
N GLN A 532 -15.41 3.80 7.86
CA GLN A 532 -15.16 2.41 7.50
C GLN A 532 -15.00 1.57 8.76
N TYR A 533 -14.24 2.07 9.75
CA TYR A 533 -14.11 1.37 11.03
C TYR A 533 -15.45 1.17 11.74
N LEU A 534 -16.25 2.23 11.89
CA LEU A 534 -17.57 2.14 12.52
C LEU A 534 -18.49 1.17 11.78
N GLN A 535 -18.56 1.26 10.45
CA GLN A 535 -19.30 0.31 9.61
C GLN A 535 -18.86 -1.13 9.90
N ASN A 536 -17.56 -1.41 9.94
CA ASN A 536 -17.07 -2.77 10.15
C ASN A 536 -17.49 -3.32 11.52
N ILE A 537 -17.36 -2.55 12.60
CA ILE A 537 -17.74 -3.01 13.95
C ILE A 537 -19.26 -3.09 14.13
N THR A 538 -20.04 -2.29 13.40
CA THR A 538 -21.49 -2.44 13.29
C THR A 538 -21.87 -3.71 12.52
N PHE A 539 -21.07 -4.09 11.54
CA PHE A 539 -21.38 -5.21 10.65
C PHE A 539 -20.89 -6.56 11.17
N SER A 540 -19.90 -6.59 12.05
CA SER A 540 -19.17 -7.81 12.43
C SER A 540 -19.35 -8.17 13.91
N LYS A 541 -19.70 -9.44 14.18
CA LYS A 541 -19.61 -10.10 15.50
C LYS A 541 -20.23 -9.32 16.67
N ASN A 542 -21.30 -8.56 16.45
CA ASN A 542 -21.91 -7.73 17.49
C ASN A 542 -20.92 -6.76 18.17
N GLU A 543 -19.79 -6.45 17.53
CA GLU A 543 -18.67 -5.79 18.19
C GLU A 543 -19.05 -4.41 18.74
N VAL A 544 -19.86 -3.65 18.01
CA VAL A 544 -20.37 -2.36 18.44
C VAL A 544 -21.25 -2.43 19.71
N VAL A 545 -21.96 -3.54 19.92
CA VAL A 545 -22.80 -3.76 21.11
C VAL A 545 -21.96 -4.26 22.27
N GLU A 546 -21.10 -5.26 22.02
CA GLU A 546 -20.33 -5.94 23.06
C GLU A 546 -19.16 -5.12 23.62
N ARG A 547 -18.61 -4.19 22.83
CA ARG A 547 -17.40 -3.43 23.19
C ARG A 547 -17.57 -1.92 23.22
N TYR A 548 -18.65 -1.41 22.63
CA TYR A 548 -18.85 0.04 22.47
C TYR A 548 -20.19 0.51 23.02
N ASP A 549 -20.86 -0.25 23.88
CA ASP A 549 -22.05 0.19 24.65
C ASP A 549 -23.21 0.74 23.81
N TYR A 550 -23.32 0.35 22.54
CA TYR A 550 -24.52 0.64 21.75
C TYR A 550 -25.59 -0.40 22.07
N THR A 551 -26.85 0.03 22.13
CA THR A 551 -27.96 -0.92 22.21
C THR A 551 -28.14 -1.66 20.88
N VAL A 552 -28.84 -2.79 20.90
CA VAL A 552 -29.15 -3.55 19.67
C VAL A 552 -29.93 -2.71 18.67
N ASP A 553 -30.90 -1.92 19.14
CA ASP A 553 -31.71 -1.05 18.29
C ASP A 553 -30.89 0.07 17.64
N GLN A 554 -29.97 0.68 18.40
CA GLN A 554 -29.03 1.68 17.89
C GLN A 554 -28.08 1.06 16.85
N ALA A 555 -27.53 -0.11 17.15
CA ALA A 555 -26.65 -0.84 16.24
C ALA A 555 -27.37 -1.22 14.93
N ARG A 556 -28.63 -1.66 15.03
CA ARG A 556 -29.48 -1.95 13.87
C ARG A 556 -29.79 -0.69 13.05
N ALA A 557 -30.11 0.43 13.69
CA ALA A 557 -30.34 1.70 13.01
C ALA A 557 -29.09 2.16 12.22
N MET A 558 -27.91 2.08 12.85
CA MET A 558 -26.64 2.35 12.19
C MET A 558 -26.37 1.37 11.05
N ALA A 559 -26.73 0.09 11.20
CA ALA A 559 -26.54 -0.90 10.15
C ALA A 559 -27.35 -0.54 8.90
N VAL A 560 -28.65 -0.21 9.05
CA VAL A 560 -29.51 0.24 7.95
C VAL A 560 -28.96 1.53 7.32
N PHE A 561 -28.45 2.44 8.15
CA PHE A 561 -27.81 3.65 7.67
C PHE A 561 -26.62 3.35 6.74
N PHE A 562 -25.66 2.53 7.19
CA PHE A 562 -24.48 2.20 6.39
C PHE A 562 -24.77 1.33 5.18
N ILE A 563 -25.75 0.44 5.26
CA ILE A 563 -26.21 -0.37 4.14
C ILE A 563 -26.65 0.54 2.98
N ASP A 564 -27.53 1.49 3.27
CA ASP A 564 -28.05 2.40 2.26
C ASP A 564 -27.00 3.42 1.81
N TRP A 565 -26.29 4.04 2.75
CA TRP A 565 -25.26 5.04 2.48
C TRP A 565 -24.15 4.53 1.57
N HIS A 566 -23.85 3.23 1.64
CA HIS A 566 -22.84 2.58 0.80
C HIS A 566 -23.42 1.74 -0.34
N ALA A 567 -24.73 1.82 -0.60
CA ALA A 567 -25.41 1.07 -1.65
C ALA A 567 -25.14 -0.45 -1.58
N ILE A 568 -25.06 -0.99 -0.37
CA ILE A 568 -24.79 -2.42 -0.13
C ILE A 568 -26.08 -3.18 -0.37
N LYS A 569 -26.09 -4.02 -1.40
CA LYS A 569 -27.19 -4.96 -1.68
C LYS A 569 -26.81 -6.38 -1.35
N TYR A 570 -25.55 -6.69 -1.53
CA TYR A 570 -25.02 -8.03 -1.34
C TYR A 570 -23.95 -8.02 -0.25
N TRP A 571 -23.85 -9.13 0.45
CA TRP A 571 -22.87 -9.32 1.51
C TRP A 571 -22.24 -10.70 1.35
N GLU A 572 -20.92 -10.82 1.53
CA GLU A 572 -20.21 -12.10 1.72
C GLU A 572 -19.70 -12.19 3.17
N GLY A 573 -19.95 -13.32 3.85
CA GLY A 573 -19.45 -13.53 5.22
C GLY A 573 -19.94 -14.78 5.95
N ALA A 574 -19.00 -15.69 6.27
CA ALA A 574 -19.05 -16.90 7.12
C ALA A 574 -20.04 -18.05 6.73
N PRO A 575 -19.53 -19.31 6.62
CA PRO A 575 -18.82 -19.93 7.72
C PRO A 575 -17.47 -20.63 7.41
N VAL A 576 -16.59 -20.51 8.41
CA VAL A 576 -15.50 -21.35 8.99
C VAL A 576 -14.83 -22.48 8.16
N TYR A 577 -15.47 -23.12 7.19
CA TYR A 577 -14.91 -24.29 6.50
C TYR A 577 -13.83 -23.90 5.49
N GLY A 578 -12.58 -24.17 5.85
CA GLY A 578 -11.41 -23.85 5.02
C GLY A 578 -10.95 -22.39 5.11
N ARG A 579 -11.51 -21.58 6.01
CA ARG A 579 -11.22 -20.13 6.10
C ARG A 579 -11.19 -19.64 7.56
N ASN A 580 -10.01 -19.19 8.01
CA ASN A 580 -9.75 -18.83 9.41
C ASN A 580 -10.14 -17.38 9.79
N TYR A 581 -10.34 -16.49 8.83
CA TYR A 581 -10.52 -15.05 9.07
C TYR A 581 -11.92 -14.51 8.71
N ALA A 582 -12.83 -15.36 8.25
CA ALA A 582 -14.21 -14.96 7.98
C ALA A 582 -14.90 -14.46 9.25
N SER A 583 -15.68 -13.39 9.10
CA SER A 583 -16.51 -12.85 10.16
C SER A 583 -17.98 -13.04 9.83
N ALA A 584 -18.75 -13.54 10.80
CA ALA A 584 -20.21 -13.59 10.65
C ALA A 584 -20.78 -12.17 10.76
N PRO A 585 -21.84 -11.85 9.99
CA PRO A 585 -22.62 -10.65 10.24
C PRO A 585 -23.08 -10.60 11.70
N SER A 586 -23.16 -9.41 12.28
CA SER A 586 -23.79 -9.20 13.59
C SER A 586 -25.20 -9.80 13.63
N SER A 587 -25.66 -10.30 14.78
CA SER A 587 -26.93 -11.02 14.90
C SER A 587 -28.13 -10.14 14.55
N TYR A 588 -28.10 -8.85 14.87
CA TYR A 588 -29.10 -7.85 14.46
C TYR A 588 -29.08 -7.51 12.95
N ILE A 589 -28.26 -8.20 12.17
CA ILE A 589 -28.24 -8.17 10.70
C ILE A 589 -28.50 -9.58 10.17
N GLY A 590 -27.61 -10.53 10.48
CA GLY A 590 -27.61 -11.86 9.87
C GLY A 590 -28.81 -12.74 10.23
N GLU A 591 -29.46 -12.47 11.37
CA GLU A 591 -30.66 -13.21 11.83
C GLU A 591 -31.95 -12.41 11.61
N ASP A 592 -31.85 -11.14 11.20
CA ASP A 592 -32.98 -10.26 10.98
C ASP A 592 -33.57 -10.45 9.56
N LYS A 593 -34.75 -11.06 9.52
CA LYS A 593 -35.50 -11.36 8.28
C LYS A 593 -36.06 -10.12 7.58
N ASP A 594 -36.18 -9.00 8.28
CA ASP A 594 -36.61 -7.74 7.67
C ASP A 594 -35.44 -7.09 6.92
N LEU A 595 -34.20 -7.32 7.40
CA LEU A 595 -32.96 -6.85 6.80
C LEU A 595 -32.47 -7.73 5.65
N ILE A 596 -32.50 -9.05 5.85
CA ILE A 596 -31.95 -10.03 4.91
C ILE A 596 -33.08 -10.80 4.24
N SER A 597 -33.19 -10.67 2.91
CA SER A 597 -34.23 -11.35 2.13
C SER A 597 -33.94 -12.83 1.92
N GLN A 598 -32.66 -13.19 1.70
CA GLN A 598 -32.22 -14.56 1.48
C GLN A 598 -30.71 -14.71 1.75
N SER A 599 -30.27 -15.95 1.96
CA SER A 599 -28.85 -16.31 2.05
C SER A 599 -28.59 -17.67 1.41
N GLU A 600 -27.40 -17.85 0.83
CA GLU A 600 -27.01 -19.08 0.14
C GLU A 600 -25.51 -19.32 0.30
N SER A 601 -25.12 -20.59 0.46
CA SER A 601 -23.72 -21.03 0.48
C SER A 601 -23.34 -21.56 -0.88
N VAL A 602 -22.21 -21.11 -1.41
CA VAL A 602 -21.59 -21.62 -2.63
C VAL A 602 -20.30 -22.34 -2.25
N PHE A 603 -20.18 -23.59 -2.70
CA PHE A 603 -19.01 -24.41 -2.44
C PHE A 603 -18.13 -24.52 -3.67
N ALA A 604 -16.86 -24.18 -3.52
CA ALA A 604 -15.82 -24.43 -4.50
C ALA A 604 -14.90 -25.54 -4.00
N LYS A 605 -14.51 -26.47 -4.88
CA LYS A 605 -13.50 -27.47 -4.54
C LYS A 605 -12.14 -26.80 -4.51
N ARG A 606 -11.46 -26.88 -3.37
CA ARG A 606 -10.03 -26.59 -3.27
C ARG A 606 -9.29 -27.65 -4.09
N PRO A 607 -8.57 -27.26 -5.15
CA PRO A 607 -7.79 -28.22 -5.92
C PRO A 607 -6.68 -28.80 -5.05
N ALA A 608 -6.34 -30.06 -5.29
CA ALA A 608 -5.20 -30.69 -4.63
C ALA A 608 -3.94 -29.85 -4.84
N ARG A 609 -3.20 -29.60 -3.75
CA ARG A 609 -1.95 -28.84 -3.83
C ARG A 609 -0.86 -29.78 -4.30
N TYR A 610 -0.33 -29.52 -5.48
CA TYR A 610 0.80 -30.30 -6.00
C TYR A 610 2.08 -29.51 -5.88
N PHE A 611 2.80 -29.71 -4.78
CA PHE A 611 4.23 -29.43 -4.75
C PHE A 611 4.98 -30.72 -5.06
N GLN A 612 4.90 -31.14 -6.33
CA GLN A 612 5.53 -32.37 -6.80
C GLN A 612 7.05 -32.20 -6.80
N ILE A 613 7.71 -32.87 -5.85
CA ILE A 613 9.14 -33.13 -5.88
C ILE A 613 9.30 -34.65 -6.08
N GLU A 614 10.27 -35.07 -6.85
CA GLU A 614 10.48 -36.49 -7.10
C GLU A 614 10.73 -37.23 -5.77
N GLY A 615 9.79 -38.13 -5.40
CA GLY A 615 9.79 -38.90 -4.16
C GLY A 615 9.42 -38.14 -2.87
N ARG A 616 9.08 -36.84 -2.93
CA ARG A 616 8.66 -36.02 -1.77
C ARG A 616 7.64 -34.98 -2.19
N GLY A 617 6.68 -34.64 -1.35
CA GLY A 617 5.72 -33.60 -1.69
C GLY A 617 4.56 -33.60 -0.72
N TRP A 618 3.86 -32.48 -0.66
CA TRP A 618 2.55 -32.45 -0.03
C TRP A 618 1.56 -32.67 -1.17
N ASP A 619 0.76 -33.73 -1.05
CA ASP A 619 -0.54 -33.79 -1.70
C ASP A 619 -1.55 -33.47 -0.61
N ILE A 620 -2.06 -32.23 -0.64
CA ILE A 620 -3.12 -31.84 0.28
C ILE A 620 -4.42 -32.28 -0.40
N PRO A 621 -5.20 -33.19 0.22
CA PRO A 621 -6.45 -33.66 -0.36
C PRO A 621 -7.36 -32.51 -0.73
N GLU A 622 -8.14 -32.71 -1.80
CA GLU A 622 -9.22 -31.81 -2.14
C GLU A 622 -10.17 -31.65 -0.96
N SER A 623 -10.56 -30.41 -0.70
CA SER A 623 -11.52 -30.07 0.34
C SER A 623 -12.51 -29.05 -0.20
N ASP A 624 -13.71 -28.99 0.35
CA ASP A 624 -14.62 -27.91 0.02
C ASP A 624 -14.14 -26.57 0.61
N GLN A 625 -14.50 -25.47 -0.05
CA GLN A 625 -14.29 -24.10 0.40
C GLN A 625 -15.62 -23.37 0.24
N GLU A 626 -16.14 -22.81 1.33
CA GLU A 626 -17.46 -22.19 1.37
C GLU A 626 -17.36 -20.66 1.22
N LEU A 627 -18.22 -20.11 0.37
CA LEU A 627 -18.54 -18.69 0.28
C LEU A 627 -20.00 -18.52 0.71
N LYS A 628 -20.28 -17.66 1.69
CA LYS A 628 -21.64 -17.44 2.17
C LYS A 628 -22.11 -16.06 1.79
N TYR A 629 -23.22 -16.01 1.05
CA TYR A 629 -23.80 -14.76 0.59
C TYR A 629 -25.14 -14.46 1.24
N TYR A 630 -25.41 -13.17 1.41
CA TYR A 630 -26.68 -12.64 1.87
C TYR A 630 -27.14 -11.53 0.93
N GLU A 631 -28.45 -11.46 0.69
CA GLU A 631 -29.08 -10.33 0.01
C GLU A 631 -29.82 -9.46 1.03
N VAL A 632 -29.53 -8.16 0.96
CA VAL A 632 -30.24 -7.14 1.71
C VAL A 632 -31.57 -6.85 1.04
N ASN A 633 -32.62 -6.67 1.84
CA ASN A 633 -33.93 -6.24 1.37
C ASN A 633 -33.83 -4.93 0.55
N GLU A 634 -34.36 -4.93 -0.66
CA GLU A 634 -34.30 -3.79 -1.59
C GLU A 634 -34.91 -2.50 -0.99
N ALA A 635 -35.85 -2.62 -0.06
CA ALA A 635 -36.42 -1.46 0.64
C ALA A 635 -35.42 -0.71 1.53
N LEU A 636 -34.29 -1.33 1.88
CA LEU A 636 -33.30 -0.81 2.83
C LEU A 636 -32.00 -0.34 2.17
N THR A 637 -31.90 -0.47 0.84
CA THR A 637 -30.68 -0.09 0.12
C THR A 637 -31.03 0.67 -1.15
N SER A 638 -30.19 1.64 -1.47
CA SER A 638 -30.33 2.47 -2.66
C SER A 638 -29.23 2.16 -3.66
N PRO A 639 -29.48 2.28 -4.97
CA PRO A 639 -28.40 2.17 -5.93
C PRO A 639 -27.39 3.31 -5.73
N ILE A 640 -26.13 3.08 -6.12
CA ILE A 640 -25.02 4.04 -6.06
C ILE A 640 -25.39 5.40 -6.66
N TYR A 641 -26.23 5.39 -7.71
CA TYR A 641 -26.78 6.60 -8.30
C TYR A 641 -28.29 6.60 -8.18
N MET A 642 -28.81 7.65 -7.57
CA MET A 642 -30.22 7.82 -7.32
C MET A 642 -30.57 9.31 -7.26
N GLY A 643 -31.79 9.66 -7.68
CA GLY A 643 -32.31 11.00 -7.51
C GLY A 643 -33.11 11.03 -6.22
N SER A 644 -33.03 12.13 -5.47
CA SER A 644 -33.77 12.27 -4.22
C SER A 644 -34.22 13.71 -4.03
N ASN A 645 -35.43 13.88 -3.49
CA ASN A 645 -35.95 15.14 -2.98
C ASN A 645 -35.83 15.19 -1.44
N ALA A 646 -34.96 14.37 -0.85
CA ALA A 646 -34.68 14.39 0.57
C ALA A 646 -34.09 15.75 0.98
N PRO A 647 -34.42 16.26 2.18
CA PRO A 647 -33.83 17.49 2.67
C PRO A 647 -32.30 17.39 2.74
N SER A 648 -31.64 18.46 2.33
CA SER A 648 -30.20 18.60 2.33
C SER A 648 -29.70 19.20 3.65
N ILE A 649 -28.69 18.55 4.24
CA ILE A 649 -28.10 18.90 5.53
C ILE A 649 -26.64 19.26 5.31
N LEU A 650 -26.28 20.52 5.56
CA LEU A 650 -24.89 20.96 5.60
C LEU A 650 -24.33 20.86 7.02
N VAL A 651 -23.26 20.10 7.21
CA VAL A 651 -22.53 19.99 8.48
C VAL A 651 -21.24 20.78 8.41
N ILE A 652 -21.21 21.94 9.06
CA ILE A 652 -20.06 22.83 9.17
C ILE A 652 -19.33 22.53 10.48
N GLY A 653 -18.09 22.07 10.40
CA GLY A 653 -17.32 21.69 11.57
C GLY A 653 -15.90 21.24 11.25
N ASP A 654 -15.05 21.14 12.27
CA ASP A 654 -13.83 20.33 12.15
C ASP A 654 -14.16 18.84 11.95
N ARG A 655 -13.13 18.02 11.73
CA ARG A 655 -13.29 16.59 11.43
C ARG A 655 -14.04 15.84 12.52
N ILE A 656 -13.72 16.14 13.78
CA ILE A 656 -14.36 15.54 14.94
C ILE A 656 -15.85 15.90 14.94
N GLY A 657 -16.17 17.18 14.72
CA GLY A 657 -17.55 17.65 14.65
C GLY A 657 -18.36 16.96 13.56
N GLN A 658 -17.77 16.82 12.38
CA GLN A 658 -18.37 16.13 11.25
C GLN A 658 -18.60 14.64 11.52
N ASP A 659 -17.63 13.94 12.11
CA ASP A 659 -17.78 12.53 12.48
C ASP A 659 -18.86 12.35 13.56
N THR A 660 -18.85 13.17 14.62
CA THR A 660 -19.85 13.12 15.69
C THR A 660 -21.27 13.28 15.14
N VAL A 661 -21.53 14.34 14.37
CA VAL A 661 -22.86 14.60 13.79
C VAL A 661 -23.29 13.46 12.87
N MET A 662 -22.37 12.90 12.08
CA MET A 662 -22.71 11.78 11.19
C MET A 662 -23.06 10.50 11.94
N ARG A 663 -22.36 10.17 13.03
CA ARG A 663 -22.71 9.04 13.90
C ARG A 663 -24.09 9.22 14.52
N ASP A 664 -24.39 10.43 14.97
CA ASP A 664 -25.69 10.80 15.53
C ASP A 664 -26.82 10.68 14.49
N LEU A 665 -26.57 11.07 13.24
CA LEU A 665 -27.51 10.84 12.13
C LEU A 665 -27.66 9.33 11.81
N GLY A 666 -26.60 8.54 12.00
CA GLY A 666 -26.63 7.08 11.90
C GLY A 666 -27.51 6.42 12.95
N LEU A 667 -27.48 6.89 14.20
CA LEU A 667 -28.38 6.45 15.28
C LEU A 667 -29.86 6.67 14.94
N LEU A 668 -30.15 7.71 14.15
CA LEU A 668 -31.50 8.04 13.69
C LEU A 668 -31.87 7.41 12.33
N ASN A 669 -30.95 6.67 11.72
CA ASN A 669 -31.05 6.14 10.36
C ASN A 669 -31.47 7.21 9.33
N ILE A 670 -30.82 8.38 9.36
CA ILE A 670 -31.01 9.44 8.35
C ILE A 670 -30.12 9.12 7.14
N ASN A 671 -30.47 8.05 6.44
CA ASN A 671 -29.74 7.57 5.28
C ASN A 671 -30.07 8.37 4.00
N SER A 672 -29.49 7.98 2.86
CA SER A 672 -29.59 8.74 1.60
C SER A 672 -31.03 8.86 1.05
N ARG A 673 -31.93 7.98 1.51
CA ARG A 673 -33.36 8.02 1.18
C ARG A 673 -34.11 9.12 1.93
N ARG A 674 -33.57 9.55 3.07
CA ARG A 674 -34.24 10.43 4.04
C ARG A 674 -33.56 11.78 4.17
N GLY A 675 -32.23 11.87 3.99
CA GLY A 675 -31.47 13.11 4.02
C GLY A 675 -30.24 13.08 3.11
N ILE A 676 -29.88 14.23 2.53
CA ILE A 676 -28.64 14.40 1.74
C ILE A 676 -27.62 15.12 2.62
N ILE A 677 -26.63 14.39 3.14
CA ILE A 677 -25.67 14.96 4.10
C ILE A 677 -24.41 15.42 3.37
N VAL A 678 -24.04 16.69 3.58
CA VAL A 678 -22.88 17.33 2.98
C VAL A 678 -21.98 17.89 4.08
N GLN A 679 -20.68 17.63 3.97
CA GLN A 679 -19.70 18.04 4.98
C GLN A 679 -18.87 19.23 4.50
N TRP A 680 -18.68 20.22 5.38
CA TRP A 680 -17.83 21.39 5.13
C TRP A 680 -16.81 21.56 6.25
N ASN A 681 -15.54 21.24 5.98
CA ASN A 681 -14.46 21.27 6.98
C ASN A 681 -13.61 22.56 6.94
N GLU A 682 -13.98 23.49 6.07
CA GLU A 682 -13.33 24.77 5.90
C GLU A 682 -13.98 25.85 6.78
N PRO A 683 -13.30 26.99 7.01
CA PRO A 683 -13.91 28.12 7.71
C PRO A 683 -15.24 28.59 7.07
N ILE A 684 -16.23 28.98 7.89
CA ILE A 684 -17.56 29.42 7.44
C ILE A 684 -17.46 30.55 6.41
N ASP A 685 -16.53 31.48 6.59
CA ASP A 685 -16.34 32.65 5.73
C ASP A 685 -15.80 32.31 4.33
N LYS A 686 -15.40 31.06 4.06
CA LYS A 686 -15.07 30.57 2.71
C LYS A 686 -16.29 30.06 1.94
N LEU A 687 -17.42 29.82 2.61
CA LEU A 687 -18.63 29.31 1.97
C LEU A 687 -19.32 30.43 1.16
N GLY A 688 -19.65 30.14 -0.09
CA GLY A 688 -20.37 31.07 -0.97
C GLY A 688 -21.79 31.35 -0.48
N LYS A 689 -22.41 32.45 -0.96
CA LYS A 689 -23.75 32.88 -0.49
C LYS A 689 -24.78 32.00 -1.17
N ASP A 690 -24.57 31.84 -2.46
CA ASP A 690 -25.39 31.00 -3.32
C ASP A 690 -25.20 29.53 -2.96
N ASP A 691 -24.02 29.13 -2.44
CA ASP A 691 -23.76 27.76 -1.99
C ASP A 691 -24.57 27.40 -0.74
N ILE A 692 -24.50 28.21 0.33
CA ILE A 692 -25.22 27.92 1.58
C ILE A 692 -26.75 27.95 1.39
N ALA A 693 -27.23 28.78 0.46
CA ALA A 693 -28.66 28.89 0.15
C ALA A 693 -29.26 27.63 -0.49
N ASN A 694 -28.44 26.69 -0.99
CA ASN A 694 -28.92 25.42 -1.54
C ASN A 694 -29.26 24.37 -0.47
N PHE A 695 -29.01 24.65 0.81
CA PHE A 695 -29.22 23.70 1.89
C PHE A 695 -30.52 23.97 2.67
N ASP A 696 -31.27 22.92 2.97
CA ASP A 696 -32.50 23.02 3.76
C ASP A 696 -32.22 23.22 5.26
N VAL A 697 -31.11 22.64 5.73
CA VAL A 697 -30.69 22.65 7.13
C VAL A 697 -29.17 22.82 7.21
N VAL A 698 -28.70 23.66 8.14
CA VAL A 698 -27.29 23.86 8.45
C VAL A 698 -27.02 23.51 9.91
N PHE A 699 -26.07 22.61 10.17
CA PHE A 699 -25.50 22.34 11.48
C PHE A 699 -24.12 23.01 11.59
N ALA A 700 -23.98 23.97 12.49
CA ALA A 700 -22.70 24.57 12.86
C ALA A 700 -22.24 24.00 14.21
N TYR A 701 -21.35 23.00 14.16
CA TYR A 701 -20.85 22.28 15.33
C TYR A 701 -19.34 22.11 15.22
N ARG A 702 -18.58 22.56 16.23
CA ARG A 702 -17.10 22.65 16.15
C ARG A 702 -16.60 23.42 14.91
N TYR A 703 -17.35 24.43 14.49
CA TYR A 703 -17.05 25.28 13.34
C TYR A 703 -15.83 26.19 13.57
N LYS A 704 -15.33 26.77 12.48
CA LYS A 704 -14.18 27.68 12.44
C LYS A 704 -14.46 28.84 11.49
N TYR A 705 -13.78 29.96 11.69
CA TYR A 705 -13.85 31.14 10.82
C TYR A 705 -12.54 31.92 10.87
N ASN A 706 -12.18 32.61 9.78
CA ASN A 706 -11.07 33.58 9.78
C ASN A 706 -11.56 35.00 10.08
N SER A 707 -12.77 35.32 9.64
CA SER A 707 -13.40 36.63 9.86
C SER A 707 -14.76 36.45 10.50
N TYR A 708 -14.83 36.79 11.80
CA TYR A 708 -16.04 36.74 12.61
C TYR A 708 -17.24 37.41 11.92
N GLY A 709 -17.10 38.69 11.54
CA GLY A 709 -18.21 39.44 10.93
C GLY A 709 -18.67 38.89 9.57
N LYS A 710 -17.77 38.29 8.77
CA LYS A 710 -18.17 37.66 7.51
C LYS A 710 -18.87 36.32 7.73
N ALA A 711 -18.38 35.53 8.67
CA ALA A 711 -18.91 34.20 8.99
C ALA A 711 -20.32 34.31 9.56
N PHE A 712 -20.53 35.14 10.58
CA PHE A 712 -21.83 35.24 11.21
C PHE A 712 -22.85 36.00 10.37
N ARG A 713 -22.43 37.02 9.60
CA ARG A 713 -23.30 37.61 8.58
C ARG A 713 -23.76 36.57 7.54
N ARG A 714 -22.91 35.58 7.20
CA ARG A 714 -23.31 34.49 6.29
C ARG A 714 -24.46 33.68 6.86
N LEU A 715 -24.34 33.29 8.12
CA LEU A 715 -25.33 32.47 8.82
C LEU A 715 -26.61 33.28 9.07
N GLU A 716 -26.49 34.54 9.47
CA GLU A 716 -27.62 35.45 9.62
C GLU A 716 -28.38 35.65 8.32
N ASP A 717 -27.71 35.95 7.21
CA ASP A 717 -28.34 36.13 5.90
C ASP A 717 -29.10 34.85 5.50
N TYR A 718 -28.45 33.69 5.65
CA TYR A 718 -29.06 32.38 5.37
C TYR A 718 -30.34 32.17 6.18
N VAL A 719 -30.31 32.43 7.50
CA VAL A 719 -31.49 32.28 8.35
C VAL A 719 -32.56 33.31 8.01
N LYS A 720 -32.20 34.60 7.87
CA LYS A 720 -33.15 35.69 7.53
C LYS A 720 -33.92 35.39 6.25
N ASP A 721 -33.26 34.75 5.28
CA ASP A 721 -33.83 34.37 3.98
C ASP A 721 -34.70 33.08 4.03
N GLY A 722 -34.82 32.42 5.19
CA GLY A 722 -35.67 31.22 5.39
C GLY A 722 -34.91 29.96 5.81
N GLY A 723 -33.59 30.04 5.92
CA GLY A 723 -32.72 28.95 6.31
C GLY A 723 -32.97 28.47 7.74
N LYS A 724 -32.62 27.21 7.99
CA LYS A 724 -32.74 26.56 9.30
C LYS A 724 -31.35 26.23 9.81
N LEU A 725 -31.02 26.74 10.99
CA LEU A 725 -29.70 26.64 11.58
C LEU A 725 -29.78 26.00 12.96
N PHE A 726 -28.94 25.01 13.18
CA PHE A 726 -28.55 24.61 14.53
C PHE A 726 -27.13 25.04 14.78
N ILE A 727 -26.89 25.68 15.92
CA ILE A 727 -25.56 26.17 16.30
C ILE A 727 -25.26 25.81 17.76
N ASP A 728 -24.09 25.23 17.99
CA ASP A 728 -23.67 24.80 19.33
C ASP A 728 -22.48 25.64 19.83
N THR A 729 -22.57 26.12 21.07
CA THR A 729 -21.48 26.81 21.78
C THR A 729 -21.05 26.09 23.05
N GLY A 730 -21.58 24.90 23.36
CA GLY A 730 -21.13 24.11 24.51
C GLY A 730 -19.77 23.45 24.29
N THR A 731 -19.35 23.29 23.03
CA THR A 731 -17.94 23.01 22.68
C THR A 731 -17.02 24.18 23.04
N GLU A 732 -15.69 24.01 23.01
CA GLU A 732 -14.75 25.12 23.24
C GLU A 732 -14.63 26.01 22.01
N GLN A 733 -15.56 26.96 21.89
CA GLN A 733 -15.60 27.97 20.83
C GLN A 733 -15.33 29.37 21.36
N LYS A 734 -15.00 30.29 20.45
CA LYS A 734 -14.85 31.71 20.81
C LYS A 734 -16.17 32.30 21.30
N GLU A 735 -17.29 31.80 20.78
CA GLU A 735 -18.65 32.21 21.11
C GLU A 735 -19.15 31.60 22.43
N SER A 736 -18.43 30.62 22.97
CA SER A 736 -18.79 29.97 24.23
C SER A 736 -18.66 30.89 25.44
N THR A 737 -17.71 31.83 25.37
CA THR A 737 -17.50 32.91 26.34
C THR A 737 -17.27 34.21 25.57
N SER A 738 -18.31 35.02 25.42
CA SER A 738 -18.25 36.25 24.63
C SER A 738 -19.14 37.33 25.25
N ASP A 739 -18.69 38.57 25.24
CA ASP A 739 -19.48 39.74 25.66
C ASP A 739 -20.25 40.40 24.50
N ASN A 740 -20.06 39.90 23.28
CA ASN A 740 -20.68 40.45 22.07
C ASN A 740 -20.88 39.31 21.05
N LEU A 741 -22.03 38.66 21.12
CA LEU A 741 -22.48 37.68 20.16
C LEU A 741 -23.29 38.33 19.02
N PRO A 742 -23.21 37.78 17.81
CA PRO A 742 -23.99 38.28 16.67
C PRO A 742 -25.47 37.89 16.78
N ASP A 743 -26.34 38.62 16.06
CA ASP A 743 -27.80 38.49 16.09
C ASP A 743 -28.35 37.09 15.72
N VAL A 744 -27.51 36.18 15.23
CA VAL A 744 -27.92 34.79 14.99
C VAL A 744 -28.10 33.98 16.29
N PHE A 745 -27.51 34.44 17.40
CA PHE A 745 -27.69 33.84 18.72
C PHE A 745 -28.81 34.56 19.46
N PRO A 746 -29.57 33.85 20.33
CA PRO A 746 -30.72 34.43 21.02
C PRO A 746 -30.38 35.32 22.23
N PHE A 747 -29.13 35.77 22.33
CA PHE A 747 -28.58 36.59 23.42
C PHE A 747 -27.23 37.19 23.02
N GLU A 748 -26.86 38.29 23.69
CA GLU A 748 -25.63 39.05 23.39
C GLU A 748 -24.38 38.54 24.14
N GLN A 749 -24.55 37.97 25.34
CA GLN A 749 -23.43 37.61 26.22
C GLN A 749 -23.52 36.16 26.71
N SER A 750 -22.39 35.44 26.68
CA SER A 750 -22.26 34.06 27.12
C SER A 750 -21.06 33.84 28.04
N GLU A 751 -21.17 32.82 28.89
CA GLU A 751 -20.02 32.23 29.55
C GLU A 751 -20.06 30.70 29.45
N ARG A 752 -18.88 30.06 29.50
CA ARG A 752 -18.75 28.60 29.53
C ARG A 752 -18.14 28.10 30.83
N LYS A 753 -18.95 27.45 31.67
CA LYS A 753 -18.54 26.87 32.95
C LYS A 753 -19.34 25.60 33.27
N PRO A 754 -18.85 24.75 34.19
CA PRO A 754 -19.66 23.67 34.72
C PRO A 754 -20.78 24.21 35.62
N LEU A 755 -21.98 23.63 35.49
CA LEU A 755 -23.17 24.03 36.26
C LEU A 755 -23.48 23.10 37.45
N GLY A 756 -22.80 21.96 37.54
CA GLY A 756 -23.03 20.95 38.57
C GLY A 756 -22.66 19.56 38.07
N LYS A 757 -22.68 18.57 38.95
CA LYS A 757 -22.51 17.14 38.60
C LYS A 757 -23.83 16.43 38.29
N ASP A 758 -24.93 17.06 38.67
CA ASP A 758 -26.30 16.57 38.48
C ASP A 758 -27.11 17.59 37.66
N TRP A 759 -28.17 17.12 37.01
CA TRP A 759 -29.13 17.96 36.33
C TRP A 759 -30.11 18.63 37.32
N ASP A 760 -30.34 19.94 37.17
CA ASP A 760 -31.43 20.68 37.79
C ASP A 760 -32.33 21.26 36.69
N TRP A 761 -33.17 20.37 36.14
CA TRP A 761 -33.96 20.66 34.96
C TRP A 761 -35.12 21.58 35.23
N LYS A 762 -35.27 22.60 34.38
CA LYS A 762 -36.54 23.29 34.14
C LYS A 762 -36.86 23.26 32.66
N ILE A 763 -37.91 22.53 32.32
CA ILE A 763 -38.32 22.27 30.93
C ILE A 763 -39.56 23.09 30.59
N THR A 764 -39.57 23.72 29.42
CA THR A 764 -40.76 24.40 28.89
C THR A 764 -41.44 23.50 27.86
N GLU A 765 -42.77 23.47 27.88
CA GLU A 765 -43.55 22.75 26.87
C GLU A 765 -43.24 23.31 25.47
N SER A 766 -42.71 22.45 24.59
CA SER A 766 -42.33 22.77 23.22
C SER A 766 -42.42 21.53 22.35
N GLU A 767 -42.57 21.69 21.03
CA GLU A 767 -42.53 20.55 20.10
C GLU A 767 -41.16 19.85 20.10
N ILE A 768 -40.08 20.56 20.45
CA ILE A 768 -38.72 19.99 20.55
C ILE A 768 -38.59 19.10 21.79
N GLY A 769 -39.10 19.53 22.95
CA GLY A 769 -39.08 18.73 24.19
C GLY A 769 -40.15 17.63 24.26
N LYS A 770 -41.05 17.56 23.28
CA LYS A 770 -42.25 16.71 23.32
C LYS A 770 -41.92 15.23 23.47
N GLY A 771 -42.44 14.65 24.55
CA GLY A 771 -42.29 13.23 24.87
C GLY A 771 -40.88 12.81 25.29
N VAL A 772 -39.93 13.73 25.46
CA VAL A 772 -38.59 13.47 25.97
C VAL A 772 -38.63 13.43 27.50
N LYS A 773 -38.01 12.41 28.10
CA LYS A 773 -37.83 12.33 29.56
C LYS A 773 -36.45 12.85 29.94
N PHE A 774 -36.37 14.15 30.23
CA PHE A 774 -35.10 14.82 30.55
C PHE A 774 -34.45 14.27 31.83
N GLU A 775 -35.23 13.75 32.77
CA GLU A 775 -34.75 13.14 34.01
C GLU A 775 -33.99 11.83 33.77
N ALA A 776 -34.13 11.23 32.58
CA ALA A 776 -33.43 10.02 32.18
C ALA A 776 -32.16 10.31 31.36
N PHE A 777 -31.79 11.59 31.18
CA PHE A 777 -30.54 11.96 30.52
C PHE A 777 -29.34 11.45 31.33
N SER A 778 -28.26 11.13 30.63
CA SER A 778 -27.02 10.72 31.29
C SER A 778 -26.41 11.90 32.04
N GLU A 779 -25.70 11.62 33.14
CA GLU A 779 -25.16 12.64 34.02
C GLU A 779 -24.25 13.64 33.27
N PRO A 780 -24.28 14.94 33.61
CA PRO A 780 -23.45 15.96 32.97
C PRO A 780 -22.01 15.87 33.49
N MET A 781 -21.31 14.77 33.17
CA MET A 781 -19.96 14.46 33.62
C MET A 781 -19.05 14.10 32.43
N TYR A 782 -17.86 14.69 32.41
CA TYR A 782 -16.77 14.29 31.50
C TYR A 782 -15.65 13.66 32.32
N ASP A 783 -15.56 12.33 32.25
CA ASP A 783 -14.71 11.49 33.11
C ASP A 783 -15.02 11.75 34.60
N GLU A 784 -14.10 12.35 35.35
CA GLU A 784 -14.31 12.68 36.77
C GLU A 784 -14.71 14.15 37.00
N ALA A 785 -14.75 14.96 35.94
CA ALA A 785 -15.03 16.40 36.01
C ALA A 785 -16.47 16.72 35.58
N PRO A 786 -17.11 17.75 36.15
CA PRO A 786 -18.43 18.17 35.70
C PRO A 786 -18.38 18.74 34.28
N TRP A 787 -19.38 18.41 33.47
CA TRP A 787 -19.52 18.85 32.10
C TRP A 787 -19.70 20.37 32.04
N SER A 788 -19.04 21.00 31.07
CA SER A 788 -19.12 22.45 30.89
C SER A 788 -20.21 22.83 29.90
N PHE A 789 -21.01 23.83 30.26
CA PHE A 789 -22.09 24.37 29.46
C PHE A 789 -21.76 25.80 29.06
N SER A 790 -22.13 26.20 27.86
CA SER A 790 -22.25 27.61 27.50
C SER A 790 -23.66 28.08 27.80
N TYR A 791 -23.81 29.22 28.47
CA TYR A 791 -25.11 29.75 28.82
C TYR A 791 -25.09 31.29 28.85
N PRO A 792 -26.24 31.95 28.67
CA PRO A 792 -26.30 33.40 28.67
C PRO A 792 -26.03 33.98 30.06
N THR A 793 -25.25 35.07 30.11
CA THR A 793 -25.04 35.89 31.32
C THR A 793 -25.95 37.12 31.36
N GLY A 794 -26.50 37.50 30.19
CA GLY A 794 -27.46 38.59 30.02
C GLY A 794 -28.91 38.12 29.81
N ALA A 795 -29.78 39.05 29.46
CA ALA A 795 -31.15 38.74 29.07
C ALA A 795 -31.18 38.05 27.69
N LEU A 796 -32.14 37.14 27.51
CA LEU A 796 -32.45 36.58 26.20
C LEU A 796 -33.19 37.62 25.35
N ASP A 797 -33.04 37.51 24.04
CA ASP A 797 -33.77 38.33 23.08
C ASP A 797 -35.28 38.13 23.19
N GLN A 798 -36.03 39.18 22.86
CA GLN A 798 -37.49 39.13 22.87
C GLN A 798 -38.01 38.09 21.86
N GLY A 799 -38.86 37.17 22.33
CA GLY A 799 -39.45 36.12 21.49
C GLY A 799 -38.63 34.83 21.42
N THR A 800 -37.52 34.74 22.15
CA THR A 800 -36.76 33.48 22.32
C THR A 800 -37.56 32.46 23.12
N GLU A 801 -37.71 31.26 22.58
CA GLU A 801 -38.34 30.11 23.23
C GLU A 801 -37.25 29.30 23.97
N VAL A 802 -37.27 29.33 25.31
CA VAL A 802 -36.35 28.52 26.12
C VAL A 802 -36.93 27.11 26.26
N ILE A 803 -36.22 26.12 25.73
CA ILE A 803 -36.68 24.71 25.73
C ILE A 803 -36.26 24.01 27.03
N ALA A 804 -34.99 24.18 27.43
CA ALA A 804 -34.46 23.56 28.64
C ALA A 804 -33.47 24.48 29.38
N GLN A 805 -33.57 24.46 30.71
CA GLN A 805 -32.63 25.11 31.62
C GLN A 805 -32.00 24.08 32.56
N ASN A 806 -30.74 24.30 32.94
CA ASN A 806 -30.02 23.56 33.97
C ASN A 806 -29.50 24.53 35.03
N HIS A 807 -29.76 24.29 36.32
CA HIS A 807 -29.40 25.19 37.43
C HIS A 807 -29.82 26.65 37.16
N SER A 808 -31.07 26.82 36.72
CA SER A 808 -31.65 28.12 36.30
C SER A 808 -31.03 28.81 35.07
N HIS A 809 -30.03 28.21 34.42
CA HIS A 809 -29.42 28.75 33.20
C HIS A 809 -30.00 28.11 31.93
N PRO A 810 -30.45 28.89 30.93
CA PRO A 810 -30.84 28.36 29.62
C PRO A 810 -29.67 27.63 28.95
N ILE A 811 -29.90 26.40 28.47
CA ILE A 811 -28.89 25.59 27.76
C ILE A 811 -29.37 25.05 26.41
N LEU A 812 -30.66 25.20 26.11
CA LEU A 812 -31.25 24.91 24.81
C LEU A 812 -32.39 25.91 24.55
N ALA A 813 -32.32 26.62 23.42
CA ALA A 813 -33.32 27.62 23.05
C ALA A 813 -33.54 27.68 21.54
N ALA A 814 -34.70 28.17 21.12
CA ALA A 814 -35.03 28.40 19.72
C ALA A 814 -35.50 29.85 19.49
N GLN A 815 -35.23 30.36 18.30
CA GLN A 815 -35.61 31.70 17.89
C GLN A 815 -35.98 31.72 16.40
N THR A 816 -36.97 32.55 16.05
CA THR A 816 -37.30 32.85 14.65
C THR A 816 -36.62 34.15 14.26
N ILE A 817 -35.83 34.12 13.18
CA ILE A 817 -35.10 35.29 12.67
C ILE A 817 -35.48 35.46 11.20
N GLY A 818 -36.12 36.58 10.87
CA GLY A 818 -36.67 36.80 9.53
C GLY A 818 -37.69 35.71 9.17
N LYS A 819 -37.42 34.95 8.12
CA LYS A 819 -38.27 33.81 7.70
C LYS A 819 -37.76 32.45 8.18
N GLY A 820 -36.57 32.40 8.76
CA GLY A 820 -35.91 31.16 9.15
C GLY A 820 -35.96 30.90 10.65
N LYS A 821 -35.24 29.85 11.06
CA LYS A 821 -35.24 29.38 12.44
C LYS A 821 -33.83 29.04 12.90
N VAL A 822 -33.50 29.43 14.13
CA VAL A 822 -32.29 29.01 14.84
C VAL A 822 -32.66 28.16 16.04
N ILE A 823 -31.96 27.05 16.23
CA ILE A 823 -31.91 26.31 17.50
C ILE A 823 -30.48 26.41 18.01
N TRP A 824 -30.29 27.00 19.18
CA TRP A 824 -29.00 27.12 19.84
C TRP A 824 -28.89 26.10 20.97
N SER A 825 -27.73 25.44 21.07
CA SER A 825 -27.39 24.57 22.20
C SER A 825 -26.11 25.02 22.89
N GLY A 826 -26.19 25.13 24.22
CA GLY A 826 -25.07 25.36 25.11
C GLY A 826 -24.43 24.06 25.64
N MET A 827 -24.87 22.90 25.17
CA MET A 827 -24.61 21.62 25.84
C MET A 827 -23.42 20.83 25.29
N ASN A 828 -22.84 21.20 24.14
CA ASN A 828 -22.02 20.26 23.36
C ASN A 828 -22.88 19.02 23.03
N PHE A 829 -24.08 19.25 22.49
CA PHE A 829 -25.17 18.28 22.55
C PHE A 829 -24.84 16.99 21.79
N PHE A 830 -24.39 17.11 20.54
CA PHE A 830 -23.93 15.95 19.74
C PHE A 830 -22.81 15.18 20.46
N GLY A 831 -21.87 15.88 21.09
CA GLY A 831 -20.80 15.26 21.87
C GLY A 831 -21.30 14.48 23.09
N HIS A 832 -22.35 14.99 23.76
CA HIS A 832 -22.99 14.32 24.88
C HIS A 832 -23.74 13.05 24.42
N VAL A 833 -24.54 13.16 23.35
CA VAL A 833 -25.25 12.03 22.74
C VAL A 833 -24.27 10.93 22.35
N GLN A 834 -23.17 11.25 21.68
CA GLN A 834 -22.18 10.25 21.27
C GLN A 834 -21.43 9.60 22.44
N ARG A 835 -21.19 10.34 23.53
CA ARG A 835 -20.51 9.80 24.71
C ARG A 835 -21.39 8.77 25.41
N PHE A 836 -22.66 9.10 25.62
CA PHE A 836 -23.54 8.33 26.49
C PHE A 836 -24.52 7.42 25.75
N LYS A 837 -24.83 7.72 24.49
CA LYS A 837 -25.77 6.99 23.62
C LYS A 837 -27.12 6.76 24.32
N ASN A 838 -27.56 7.76 25.06
CA ASN A 838 -28.79 7.71 25.81
C ASN A 838 -30.01 7.83 24.88
N ASP A 839 -30.99 6.94 25.01
CA ASP A 839 -32.14 6.89 24.11
C ASP A 839 -33.03 8.15 24.18
N GLU A 840 -33.16 8.79 25.35
CA GLU A 840 -33.95 10.02 25.50
C GLU A 840 -33.20 11.24 24.93
N GLU A 841 -31.87 11.25 24.98
CA GLU A 841 -31.06 12.26 24.29
C GLU A 841 -31.13 12.10 22.76
N ILE A 842 -31.05 10.86 22.26
CA ILE A 842 -31.25 10.54 20.83
C ILE A 842 -32.67 10.94 20.39
N LYS A 843 -33.67 10.79 21.26
CA LYS A 843 -35.04 11.25 20.99
C LYS A 843 -35.14 12.76 20.91
N LEU A 844 -34.47 13.51 21.79
CA LEU A 844 -34.38 14.97 21.69
C LEU A 844 -33.69 15.39 20.38
N LEU A 845 -32.60 14.72 20.02
CA LEU A 845 -31.91 14.96 18.74
C LEU A 845 -32.87 14.74 17.55
N LYS A 846 -33.66 13.66 17.56
CA LYS A 846 -34.69 13.41 16.55
C LYS A 846 -35.68 14.56 16.49
N ASN A 847 -36.19 15.04 17.62
CA ASN A 847 -37.15 16.14 17.66
C ASN A 847 -36.55 17.44 17.11
N ILE A 848 -35.29 17.77 17.44
CA ILE A 848 -34.56 18.92 16.88
C ILE A 848 -34.48 18.83 15.36
N LEU A 849 -34.03 17.69 14.84
CA LEU A 849 -33.86 17.48 13.40
C LEU A 849 -35.22 17.57 12.67
N PHE A 850 -36.25 16.91 13.21
CA PHE A 850 -37.58 16.85 12.59
C PHE A 850 -38.34 18.18 12.72
N ASN A 851 -37.94 19.04 13.64
CA ASN A 851 -38.44 20.40 13.71
C ASN A 851 -37.95 21.26 12.52
N PHE A 852 -36.82 20.91 11.92
CA PHE A 852 -36.33 21.60 10.73
C PHE A 852 -36.94 21.05 9.44
N ALA A 853 -36.99 19.74 9.24
CA ALA A 853 -37.57 19.18 8.02
C ALA A 853 -38.17 17.79 8.26
N ASP A 854 -39.02 17.34 7.34
CA ASP A 854 -39.57 15.99 7.38
C ASP A 854 -38.56 14.97 6.85
N PHE A 855 -37.93 14.24 7.77
CA PHE A 855 -37.05 13.11 7.48
C PHE A 855 -37.77 11.77 7.68
N SER A 856 -39.09 11.71 7.81
CA SER A 856 -39.80 10.46 8.14
C SER A 856 -39.98 9.52 6.94
N GLN A 857 -40.07 10.08 5.74
CA GLN A 857 -40.39 9.35 4.52
C GLN A 857 -39.18 9.14 3.64
N ASP A 858 -39.25 8.08 2.84
CA ASP A 858 -38.41 7.93 1.66
C ASP A 858 -38.75 9.01 0.62
N LYS A 859 -37.74 9.76 0.17
CA LYS A 859 -37.88 10.85 -0.81
C LYS A 859 -37.17 10.54 -2.13
N ASN A 860 -36.81 9.28 -2.36
CA ASN A 860 -36.18 8.85 -3.60
C ASN A 860 -37.11 9.04 -4.79
N VAL A 861 -36.55 9.49 -5.89
CA VAL A 861 -37.25 9.69 -7.16
C VAL A 861 -36.64 8.82 -8.25
N LYS A 862 -37.50 8.32 -9.14
CA LYS A 862 -37.07 7.50 -10.28
C LYS A 862 -36.34 8.39 -11.29
N VAL A 863 -35.04 8.12 -11.45
CA VAL A 863 -34.18 8.75 -12.45
C VAL A 863 -33.49 7.66 -13.25
N SER A 864 -33.27 7.88 -14.54
CA SER A 864 -32.54 6.93 -15.37
C SER A 864 -31.06 7.31 -15.44
N TYR A 865 -30.21 6.32 -15.20
CA TYR A 865 -28.76 6.48 -15.21
C TYR A 865 -28.16 5.59 -16.29
N GLN A 866 -27.18 6.11 -16.99
CA GLN A 866 -26.35 5.34 -17.90
C GLN A 866 -24.89 5.64 -17.56
N ARG A 867 -24.11 4.61 -17.20
CA ARG A 867 -22.67 4.74 -16.97
C ARG A 867 -21.91 4.14 -18.15
N PRO A 868 -21.68 4.90 -19.24
CA PRO A 868 -21.00 4.38 -20.42
C PRO A 868 -19.54 3.95 -20.16
N GLN A 869 -18.86 4.57 -19.19
CA GLN A 869 -17.51 4.22 -18.74
C GLN A 869 -17.32 4.61 -17.27
N ALA A 870 -16.25 4.14 -16.62
CA ALA A 870 -16.00 4.39 -15.20
C ALA A 870 -16.01 5.90 -14.84
N GLU A 871 -15.45 6.73 -15.71
CA GLU A 871 -15.28 8.18 -15.51
C GLU A 871 -16.49 9.01 -15.94
N LYS A 872 -17.57 8.40 -16.45
CA LYS A 872 -18.73 9.14 -16.97
C LYS A 872 -20.06 8.50 -16.59
N VAL A 873 -20.91 9.29 -15.95
CA VAL A 873 -22.31 8.97 -15.68
C VAL A 873 -23.18 9.97 -16.44
N ILE A 874 -24.17 9.46 -17.15
CA ILE A 874 -25.20 10.25 -17.84
C ILE A 874 -26.48 10.08 -17.03
N ILE A 875 -26.98 11.20 -16.52
CA ILE A 875 -28.23 11.26 -15.78
C ILE A 875 -29.30 11.77 -16.73
N ARG A 876 -30.39 11.01 -16.88
CA ARG A 876 -31.56 11.40 -17.66
C ARG A 876 -32.77 11.38 -16.72
N GLY A 877 -33.25 12.56 -16.38
CA GLY A 877 -34.52 12.77 -15.69
C GLY A 877 -35.48 13.56 -16.57
N LYS A 878 -36.78 13.32 -16.44
CA LYS A 878 -37.74 14.39 -16.72
C LYS A 878 -37.62 15.37 -15.58
N ALA A 879 -37.35 16.65 -15.88
CA ALA A 879 -37.56 17.69 -14.89
C ALA A 879 -39.03 17.58 -14.43
N SER A 880 -39.22 17.28 -13.14
CA SER A 880 -40.53 17.28 -12.51
C SER A 880 -40.98 18.71 -12.29
#